data_AF-Q8YTM4-F1
#
_entry.id   AF-Q8YTM4-F1
#
_cell.length_a   1.000
_cell.length_b   1.000
_cell.length_c   1.000
_cell.angle_alpha   90.00
_cell.angle_beta   90.00
_cell.angle_gamma   90.00
#
_symmetry.space_group_name_H-M   'P 1'
#
loop_
_entity.id
_entity.type
_entity.pdbx_description
1 polymer ?
#
loop_
_entity_poly.entity_id
_entity_poly.type
_entity_poly.pdbx_seq_one_letter_code
_entity_poly.pdbx_strand_id
1 'polypeptide(L)'
;MSRDRKKGSKSPSLRTIRCHLHTKEDVLRKVWEEMTQKNTPLIVELLKSVSEQPEFETNKENGKITKKEITNLRKSLTQDSGRLYSSVDNLVQEVYSAWLTLYQKRKKQKEGKEYFLNNILKSDIELVEESNCDLQILRAKAQEIISNPQDILRQITIDNPKDKPTKSIQKRVRKNINASNSDTAKNNILNSQEKTTEENISKSVIEILYEIHKTTQDTIIRCAVTYLIKNYTKISDTEEDLNKLKERRAEKEIEIKRLEKQIQDSRLPNGRDITGARYLEAFDKLINQVPKNNEEFANWIADASRKISNLPYPIDYLYSDLTWYKNQDGKIFVYFNGWSKYHFQICCNKRQRHFFERFLEDHKAWKESEKGEVKLSGSLVTLRCVQLLWQQGEGKGEPWKVNKLSLHCTYDTRLWTAEGTEEARKEKINKIQRQVEQAEETENLDEQQQKQLKKNKSSLSRLNNSFNRPIQPIYQGLSNMIVGVSFHPVELATVAVVDTTTQKVIAYKTINELLDNAFHLLSRMRRQQIHFRKERKKAQKKDSPCNLGESKLGEYVDKLLAKRIVEVAKEYQAICIVLPKLKDMKEIRTSVIQAKAETKFPGNVNAQKLYVKEYNRQVHNWSYNRLQESIKSKAAELKISIEFGIQLSYDTLQAQARDLALSAYQCRIHTIDR
;
A
#
# COMPACT_ATOMS: atom_id res chain seq x y z
N MET A 1 -14.33 -5.19 4.79
CA MET A 1 -13.46 -4.14 4.23
C MET A 1 -12.21 -4.04 5.09
N SER A 2 -11.08 -4.52 4.58
CA SER A 2 -9.78 -4.27 5.20
C SER A 2 -9.47 -2.78 5.04
N ARG A 3 -9.11 -2.11 6.13
CA ARG A 3 -8.76 -0.69 6.15
C ARG A 3 -7.43 -0.49 5.42
N ASP A 4 -7.46 -0.39 4.09
CA ASP A 4 -6.34 0.13 3.31
C ASP A 4 -6.31 1.65 3.49
N ARG A 5 -5.68 2.09 4.60
CA ARG A 5 -5.24 3.47 4.74
C ARG A 5 -4.33 3.80 3.55
N LYS A 6 -4.51 5.00 3.01
CA LYS A 6 -3.75 5.62 1.90
C LYS A 6 -2.37 5.00 1.72
N LYS A 7 -2.11 4.51 0.51
CA LYS A 7 -0.87 3.89 0.01
C LYS A 7 0.44 4.70 0.23
N GLY A 8 0.39 5.89 0.84
CA GLY A 8 1.57 6.68 1.19
C GLY A 8 2.17 6.40 2.58
N SER A 9 1.50 5.64 3.46
CA SER A 9 2.08 5.29 4.77
C SER A 9 1.68 3.90 5.25
N LYS A 10 2.08 2.85 4.54
CA LYS A 10 2.42 1.62 5.27
C LYS A 10 3.81 1.85 5.87
N SER A 11 3.90 2.74 6.88
CA SER A 11 5.05 2.65 7.76
C SER A 11 4.93 1.26 8.41
N PRO A 12 5.95 0.39 8.29
CA PRO A 12 5.92 -0.96 8.87
C PRO A 12 5.75 -0.96 10.39
N SER A 13 5.67 0.22 11.02
CA SER A 13 5.58 0.40 12.45
C SER A 13 4.16 0.29 13.05
N LEU A 14 3.08 0.47 12.29
CA LEU A 14 1.72 0.43 12.85
C LEU A 14 1.17 -1.00 12.90
N ARG A 15 0.73 -1.44 14.09
CA ARG A 15 0.12 -2.76 14.31
C ARG A 15 -1.23 -2.64 15.00
N THR A 16 -2.11 -3.61 14.75
CA THR A 16 -3.42 -3.69 15.39
C THR A 16 -3.55 -4.96 16.21
N ILE A 17 -3.91 -4.81 17.49
CA ILE A 17 -4.32 -5.91 18.36
C ILE A 17 -5.83 -5.89 18.57
N ARG A 18 -6.40 -7.05 18.89
CA ARG A 18 -7.83 -7.24 19.07
C ARG A 18 -8.07 -7.89 20.44
N CYS A 19 -9.02 -7.38 21.18
CA CYS A 19 -9.53 -7.99 22.40
C CYS A 19 -11.05 -7.88 22.46
N HIS A 20 -11.66 -8.65 23.36
CA HIS A 20 -13.09 -8.56 23.64
C HIS A 20 -13.34 -7.63 24.82
N LEU A 21 -14.51 -7.00 24.83
CA LEU A 21 -14.97 -6.21 25.96
C LEU A 21 -16.07 -6.95 26.70
N HIS A 22 -15.99 -6.94 28.03
CA HIS A 22 -17.04 -7.48 28.90
C HIS A 22 -17.62 -6.36 29.77
N THR A 23 -18.95 -6.34 29.91
CA THR A 23 -19.68 -5.41 30.76
C THR A 23 -21.08 -5.99 31.06
N LYS A 24 -21.89 -5.30 31.85
CA LYS A 24 -23.26 -5.70 32.19
C LYS A 24 -24.12 -5.80 30.92
N GLU A 25 -25.06 -6.74 30.90
CA GLU A 25 -25.94 -6.98 29.75
C GLU A 25 -26.71 -5.73 29.32
N ASP A 26 -27.27 -4.98 30.27
CA ASP A 26 -27.99 -3.72 29.97
C ASP A 26 -27.12 -2.69 29.25
N VAL A 27 -25.82 -2.66 29.54
CA VAL A 27 -24.86 -1.78 28.87
C VAL A 27 -24.58 -2.27 27.46
N LEU A 28 -24.41 -3.58 27.26
CA LEU A 28 -24.24 -4.17 25.93
C LEU A 28 -25.46 -3.92 25.04
N ARG A 29 -26.68 -4.05 25.58
CA ARG A 29 -27.93 -3.73 24.88
C ARG A 29 -27.96 -2.26 24.47
N LYS A 30 -27.68 -1.33 25.38
CA LYS A 30 -27.64 0.12 25.07
C LYS A 30 -26.59 0.47 24.01
N VAL A 31 -25.39 -0.11 24.09
CA VAL A 31 -24.35 0.12 23.07
C VAL A 31 -24.78 -0.44 21.72
N TRP A 32 -25.42 -1.62 21.70
CA TRP A 32 -25.97 -2.19 20.48
C TRP A 32 -27.01 -1.24 19.85
N GLU A 33 -28.03 -0.85 20.63
CA GLU A 33 -29.09 0.07 20.21
C GLU A 33 -28.54 1.39 19.66
N GLU A 34 -27.61 2.04 20.36
CA GLU A 34 -27.03 3.29 19.85
C GLU A 34 -26.26 3.10 18.53
N MET A 35 -25.53 2.00 18.38
CA MET A 35 -24.77 1.72 17.16
C MET A 35 -25.68 1.34 15.97
N THR A 36 -26.76 0.58 16.21
CA THR A 36 -27.66 0.10 15.15
C THR A 36 -28.79 1.08 14.83
N GLN A 37 -29.33 1.80 15.80
CA GLN A 37 -30.50 2.68 15.62
C GLN A 37 -30.10 4.14 15.39
N LYS A 38 -28.96 4.60 15.91
CA LYS A 38 -28.51 6.00 15.73
C LYS A 38 -27.34 6.10 14.76
N ASN A 39 -26.23 5.43 15.08
CA ASN A 39 -24.97 5.63 14.35
C ASN A 39 -25.02 5.13 12.91
N THR A 40 -25.44 3.89 12.69
CA THR A 40 -25.46 3.31 11.34
C THR A 40 -26.50 3.97 10.42
N PRO A 41 -27.75 4.22 10.85
CA PRO A 41 -28.72 4.91 10.01
C PRO A 41 -28.25 6.30 9.60
N LEU A 42 -27.64 7.05 10.54
CA LEU A 42 -27.04 8.35 10.22
C LEU A 42 -25.91 8.25 9.18
N ILE A 43 -25.07 7.22 9.24
CA ILE A 43 -24.05 6.99 8.20
C ILE A 43 -24.70 6.73 6.84
N VAL A 44 -25.74 5.89 6.81
CA VAL A 44 -26.46 5.54 5.57
C VAL A 44 -27.11 6.77 4.95
N GLU A 45 -27.78 7.58 5.78
CA GLU A 45 -28.42 8.82 5.36
C GLU A 45 -27.39 9.85 4.88
N LEU A 46 -26.31 10.06 5.64
CA LEU A 46 -25.26 11.01 5.26
C LEU A 46 -24.54 10.59 3.97
N LEU A 47 -24.35 9.28 3.73
CA LEU A 47 -23.84 8.79 2.45
C LEU A 47 -24.79 9.14 1.29
N LYS A 48 -26.10 9.12 1.50
CA LYS A 48 -27.08 9.51 0.47
C LYS A 48 -27.05 11.03 0.24
N SER A 49 -27.12 11.82 1.31
CA SER A 49 -27.17 13.28 1.23
C SER A 49 -25.94 13.92 0.57
N VAL A 50 -24.76 13.30 0.71
CA VAL A 50 -23.53 13.79 0.06
C VAL A 50 -23.63 13.72 -1.47
N SER A 51 -24.22 12.66 -2.02
CA SER A 51 -24.41 12.55 -3.48
C SER A 51 -25.53 13.44 -4.04
N GLU A 52 -26.43 13.92 -3.19
CA GLU A 52 -27.56 14.77 -3.58
C GLU A 52 -27.21 16.26 -3.57
N GLN A 53 -25.99 16.63 -3.16
CA GLN A 53 -25.55 18.02 -3.15
C GLN A 53 -25.33 18.55 -4.57
N PRO A 54 -25.69 19.83 -4.84
CA PRO A 54 -25.46 20.44 -6.14
C PRO A 54 -23.96 20.52 -6.49
N GLU A 55 -23.08 20.69 -5.50
CA GLU A 55 -21.63 20.71 -5.71
C GLU A 55 -21.00 19.32 -5.90
N PHE A 56 -21.79 18.23 -5.80
CA PHE A 56 -21.26 16.87 -5.83
C PHE A 56 -20.52 16.56 -7.13
N GLU A 57 -21.06 16.95 -8.29
CA GLU A 57 -20.40 16.73 -9.58
C GLU A 57 -19.09 17.54 -9.69
N THR A 58 -19.06 18.78 -9.21
CA THR A 58 -17.81 19.56 -9.14
C THR A 58 -16.78 18.91 -8.21
N ASN A 59 -17.22 18.38 -7.07
CA ASN A 59 -16.36 17.69 -6.12
C ASN A 59 -15.86 16.33 -6.65
N LYS A 60 -16.67 15.65 -7.46
CA LYS A 60 -16.34 14.41 -8.16
C LYS A 60 -15.26 14.64 -9.22
N GLU A 61 -15.38 15.75 -9.95
CA GLU A 61 -14.38 16.20 -10.92
C GLU A 61 -13.05 16.58 -10.26
N ASN A 62 -13.10 17.35 -9.17
CA ASN A 62 -11.92 17.69 -8.36
C ASN A 62 -11.35 16.50 -7.58
N GLY A 63 -12.15 15.44 -7.39
CA GLY A 63 -11.87 14.23 -6.61
C GLY A 63 -11.62 14.47 -5.13
N LYS A 64 -12.27 15.47 -4.54
CA LYS A 64 -12.14 15.77 -3.11
C LYS A 64 -13.46 16.28 -2.55
N ILE A 65 -13.86 15.69 -1.43
CA ILE A 65 -14.95 16.18 -0.57
C ILE A 65 -14.34 16.54 0.78
N THR A 66 -14.66 17.73 1.30
CA THR A 66 -14.05 18.20 2.54
C THR A 66 -14.80 17.69 3.77
N LYS A 67 -14.07 17.51 4.88
CA LYS A 67 -14.70 17.14 6.16
C LYS A 67 -15.71 18.20 6.61
N LYS A 68 -15.47 19.47 6.28
CA LYS A 68 -16.34 20.59 6.64
C LYS A 68 -17.70 20.47 5.97
N GLU A 69 -17.75 20.17 4.67
CA GLU A 69 -19.00 19.88 3.94
C GLU A 69 -19.79 18.77 4.61
N ILE A 70 -19.14 17.61 4.87
CA ILE A 70 -19.79 16.46 5.52
C ILE A 70 -20.31 16.83 6.92
N THR A 71 -19.54 17.59 7.70
CA THR A 71 -19.94 18.01 9.05
C THR A 71 -21.16 18.94 8.99
N ASN A 72 -21.23 19.83 7.99
CA ASN A 72 -22.35 20.73 7.81
C ASN A 72 -23.63 19.97 7.42
N LEU A 73 -23.51 18.98 6.52
CA LEU A 73 -24.62 18.09 6.16
C LEU A 73 -25.10 17.25 7.33
N ARG A 74 -24.19 16.74 8.16
CA ARG A 74 -24.59 16.03 9.38
C ARG A 74 -25.37 16.94 10.33
N LYS A 75 -24.95 18.21 10.49
CA LYS A 75 -25.63 19.17 11.37
C LYS A 75 -27.06 19.48 10.94
N SER A 76 -27.37 19.43 9.64
CA SER A 76 -28.76 19.57 9.16
C SER A 76 -29.61 18.33 9.46
N LEU A 77 -29.00 17.15 9.59
CA LEU A 77 -29.69 15.90 9.91
C LEU A 77 -29.86 15.70 11.43
N THR A 78 -28.88 16.11 12.24
CA THR A 78 -28.91 15.96 13.70
C THR A 78 -28.29 17.16 14.39
N GLN A 79 -28.95 17.73 15.40
CA GLN A 79 -28.35 18.77 16.25
C GLN A 79 -27.31 18.23 17.25
N ASP A 80 -27.27 16.91 17.46
CA ASP A 80 -26.37 16.30 18.42
C ASP A 80 -24.90 16.50 18.03
N SER A 81 -24.10 16.77 19.06
CA SER A 81 -22.65 16.94 18.95
C SER A 81 -21.95 15.96 19.89
N GLY A 82 -20.85 15.35 19.42
CA GLY A 82 -20.14 14.36 20.21
C GLY A 82 -19.19 13.50 19.41
N ARG A 83 -18.45 12.63 20.12
CA ARG A 83 -17.42 11.78 19.53
C ARG A 83 -17.97 10.74 18.55
N LEU A 84 -19.14 10.19 18.86
CA LEU A 84 -19.88 9.25 17.99
C LEU A 84 -20.13 9.87 16.61
N TYR A 85 -20.54 11.14 16.58
CA TYR A 85 -20.84 11.87 15.36
C TYR A 85 -19.58 12.25 14.56
N SER A 86 -18.50 12.63 15.25
CA SER A 86 -17.22 12.87 14.55
C SER A 86 -16.68 11.59 13.88
N SER A 87 -16.95 10.42 14.46
CA SER A 87 -16.64 9.13 13.84
C SER A 87 -17.45 8.91 12.56
N VAL A 88 -18.73 9.31 12.53
CA VAL A 88 -19.57 9.26 11.32
C VAL A 88 -18.98 10.13 10.22
N ASP A 89 -18.64 11.40 10.54
CA ASP A 89 -18.04 12.33 9.58
C ASP A 89 -16.76 11.76 8.96
N ASN A 90 -15.88 11.18 9.79
CA ASN A 90 -14.63 10.58 9.33
C ASN A 90 -14.87 9.36 8.43
N LEU A 91 -15.80 8.48 8.80
CA LEU A 91 -16.09 7.28 8.02
C LEU A 91 -16.63 7.65 6.63
N VAL A 92 -17.60 8.56 6.56
CA VAL A 92 -18.18 9.02 5.29
C VAL A 92 -17.11 9.68 4.42
N GLN A 93 -16.25 10.52 5.03
CA GLN A 93 -15.13 11.14 4.32
C GLN A 93 -14.17 10.09 3.73
N GLU A 94 -13.81 9.06 4.50
CA GLU A 94 -12.93 7.99 4.04
C GLU A 94 -13.56 7.20 2.89
N VAL A 95 -14.84 6.84 3.01
CA VAL A 95 -15.59 6.10 2.00
C VAL A 95 -15.61 6.87 0.67
N TYR A 96 -15.98 8.15 0.70
CA TYR A 96 -15.97 8.99 -0.50
C TYR A 96 -14.57 9.24 -1.03
N SER A 97 -13.58 9.47 -0.16
CA SER A 97 -12.18 9.63 -0.59
C SER A 97 -11.67 8.41 -1.36
N ALA A 98 -12.01 7.20 -0.89
CA ALA A 98 -11.65 5.95 -1.56
C ALA A 98 -12.37 5.79 -2.91
N TRP A 99 -13.67 6.09 -2.95
CA TRP A 99 -14.48 6.04 -4.17
C TRP A 99 -13.98 7.05 -5.21
N LEU A 100 -13.76 8.31 -4.83
CA LEU A 100 -13.24 9.38 -5.69
C LEU A 100 -11.85 9.06 -6.24
N THR A 101 -10.97 8.49 -5.42
CA THR A 101 -9.63 8.05 -5.87
C THR A 101 -9.74 6.99 -6.97
N LEU A 102 -10.67 6.05 -6.82
CA LEU A 102 -10.91 5.00 -7.80
C LEU A 102 -11.56 5.56 -9.08
N TYR A 103 -12.54 6.46 -8.95
CA TYR A 103 -13.15 7.18 -10.05
C TYR A 103 -12.10 7.96 -10.85
N GLN A 104 -11.31 8.82 -10.20
CA GLN A 104 -10.24 9.59 -10.84
C GLN A 104 -9.22 8.70 -11.54
N LYS A 105 -8.86 7.56 -10.94
CA LYS A 105 -7.94 6.62 -11.56
C LYS A 105 -8.53 6.05 -12.87
N ARG A 106 -9.79 5.62 -12.84
CA ARG A 106 -10.48 5.08 -14.04
C ARG A 106 -10.65 6.15 -15.10
N LYS A 107 -11.04 7.37 -14.71
CA LYS A 107 -11.17 8.52 -15.59
C LYS A 107 -9.84 8.85 -16.30
N LYS A 108 -8.74 8.99 -15.55
CA LYS A 108 -7.40 9.19 -16.12
C LYS A 108 -6.96 8.05 -17.05
N GLN A 109 -7.32 6.81 -16.71
CA GLN A 109 -7.05 5.65 -17.58
C GLN A 109 -7.86 5.73 -18.88
N LYS A 110 -9.13 6.15 -18.82
CA LYS A 110 -9.98 6.35 -19.99
C LYS A 110 -9.39 7.46 -20.87
N GLU A 111 -9.18 8.64 -20.31
CA GLU A 111 -8.62 9.81 -21.02
C GLU A 111 -7.26 9.49 -21.65
N GLY A 112 -6.38 8.76 -20.96
CA GLY A 112 -5.09 8.35 -21.50
C GLY A 112 -5.22 7.37 -22.68
N LYS A 113 -6.22 6.48 -22.66
CA LYS A 113 -6.49 5.55 -23.77
C LYS A 113 -7.18 6.25 -24.95
N GLU A 114 -8.11 7.16 -24.69
CA GLU A 114 -8.72 8.00 -25.73
C GLU A 114 -7.67 8.89 -26.40
N TYR A 115 -6.78 9.48 -25.59
CA TYR A 115 -5.67 10.25 -26.12
C TYR A 115 -4.76 9.40 -27.01
N PHE A 116 -4.42 8.18 -26.56
CA PHE A 116 -3.61 7.26 -27.35
C PHE A 116 -4.32 6.84 -28.66
N LEU A 117 -5.62 6.52 -28.60
CA LEU A 117 -6.39 6.12 -29.77
C LEU A 117 -6.49 7.26 -30.80
N ASN A 118 -6.82 8.47 -30.35
CA ASN A 118 -7.13 9.59 -31.24
C ASN A 118 -5.89 10.33 -31.75
N ASN A 119 -4.82 10.39 -30.94
CA ASN A 119 -3.65 11.21 -31.27
C ASN A 119 -2.41 10.39 -31.62
N ILE A 120 -2.28 9.16 -31.10
CA ILE A 120 -1.05 8.36 -31.25
C ILE A 120 -1.21 7.20 -32.22
N LEU A 121 -2.36 6.52 -32.25
CA LEU A 121 -2.55 5.31 -33.06
C LEU A 121 -2.88 5.64 -34.53
N LYS A 122 -2.08 6.52 -35.14
CA LYS A 122 -2.17 6.92 -36.56
C LYS A 122 -1.36 5.97 -37.45
N SER A 123 -1.85 5.67 -38.65
CA SER A 123 -1.10 4.87 -39.63
C SER A 123 0.11 5.64 -40.15
N ASP A 124 1.10 4.94 -40.73
CA ASP A 124 2.26 5.60 -41.33
C ASP A 124 1.85 6.52 -42.49
N ILE A 125 0.79 6.15 -43.23
CA ILE A 125 0.19 6.99 -44.28
C ILE A 125 -0.42 8.26 -43.67
N GLU A 126 -1.22 8.14 -42.60
CA GLU A 126 -1.83 9.28 -41.91
C GLU A 126 -0.75 10.24 -41.34
N LEU A 127 0.39 9.71 -40.90
CA LEU A 127 1.51 10.51 -40.38
C LEU A 127 2.28 11.24 -41.49
N VAL A 128 2.47 10.60 -42.64
CA VAL A 128 3.09 11.21 -43.84
C VAL A 128 2.19 12.33 -44.38
N GLU A 129 0.88 12.09 -44.46
CA GLU A 129 -0.11 13.12 -44.86
C GLU A 129 -0.16 14.29 -43.87
N GLU A 130 -0.14 14.04 -42.56
CA GLU A 130 -0.19 15.13 -41.55
C GLU A 130 1.11 15.96 -41.53
N SER A 131 2.26 15.33 -41.78
CA SER A 131 3.57 16.01 -41.75
C SER A 131 4.00 16.61 -43.09
N ASN A 132 3.32 16.28 -44.20
CA ASN A 132 3.76 16.59 -45.57
C ASN A 132 5.22 16.17 -45.85
N CYS A 133 5.70 15.12 -45.18
CA CYS A 133 7.09 14.64 -45.26
C CYS A 133 7.12 13.14 -45.55
N ASP A 134 8.16 12.69 -46.25
CA ASP A 134 8.37 11.26 -46.48
C ASP A 134 8.64 10.49 -45.17
N LEU A 135 8.28 9.21 -45.14
CA LEU A 135 8.41 8.33 -43.99
C LEU A 135 9.87 8.20 -43.53
N GLN A 136 10.84 8.28 -44.45
CA GLN A 136 12.26 8.24 -44.11
C GLN A 136 12.69 9.48 -43.32
N ILE A 137 12.15 10.65 -43.63
CA ILE A 137 12.42 11.90 -42.91
C ILE A 137 11.84 11.81 -41.49
N LEU A 138 10.64 11.25 -41.34
CA LEU A 138 10.03 11.01 -40.03
C LEU A 138 10.85 10.03 -39.19
N ARG A 139 11.37 8.95 -39.78
CA ARG A 139 12.25 7.98 -39.10
C ARG A 139 13.57 8.61 -38.65
N ALA A 140 14.19 9.43 -39.51
CA ALA A 140 15.41 10.15 -39.16
C ALA A 140 15.18 11.12 -37.99
N LYS A 141 14.07 11.87 -38.02
CA LYS A 141 13.71 12.78 -36.92
C LYS A 141 13.36 12.03 -35.63
N ALA A 142 12.70 10.88 -35.74
CA ALA A 142 12.42 9.99 -34.62
C ALA A 142 13.73 9.46 -33.97
N GLN A 143 14.74 9.18 -34.78
CA GLN A 143 16.05 8.73 -34.29
C GLN A 143 16.81 9.83 -33.55
N GLU A 144 16.74 11.07 -34.05
CA GLU A 144 17.25 12.25 -33.35
C GLU A 144 16.58 12.41 -31.97
N ILE A 145 15.25 12.23 -31.91
CA ILE A 145 14.46 12.39 -30.69
C ILE A 145 14.74 11.31 -29.64
N ILE A 146 14.90 10.05 -30.05
CA ILE A 146 15.29 8.97 -29.13
C ILE A 146 16.70 9.18 -28.58
N SER A 147 17.60 9.75 -29.38
CA SER A 147 19.00 9.91 -28.99
C SER A 147 19.15 10.91 -27.84
N ASN A 148 18.40 12.02 -27.85
CA ASN A 148 18.44 13.06 -26.81
C ASN A 148 17.04 13.62 -26.44
N PRO A 149 16.14 12.82 -25.85
CA PRO A 149 14.76 13.21 -25.61
C PRO A 149 14.63 14.36 -24.59
N GLN A 150 15.57 14.49 -23.64
CA GLN A 150 15.54 15.57 -22.65
C GLN A 150 15.92 16.93 -23.23
N ASP A 151 16.88 16.99 -24.15
CA ASP A 151 17.36 18.24 -24.73
C ASP A 151 16.32 18.84 -25.69
N ILE A 152 15.61 17.99 -26.42
CA ILE A 152 14.51 18.41 -27.29
C ILE A 152 13.33 18.95 -26.47
N LEU A 153 12.99 18.30 -25.35
CA LEU A 153 11.97 18.81 -24.45
C LEU A 153 12.36 20.19 -23.88
N ARG A 154 13.64 20.41 -23.56
CA ARG A 154 14.16 21.71 -23.09
C ARG A 154 14.04 22.78 -24.18
N GLN A 155 14.41 22.47 -25.42
CA GLN A 155 14.31 23.40 -26.56
C GLN A 155 12.86 23.83 -26.81
N ILE A 156 11.93 22.86 -26.88
CA ILE A 156 10.50 23.14 -27.09
C ILE A 156 9.88 23.98 -25.96
N THR A 157 10.39 23.84 -24.73
CA THR A 157 9.92 24.63 -23.58
C THR A 157 10.44 26.08 -23.63
N ILE A 158 11.58 26.32 -24.27
CA ILE A 158 12.19 27.66 -24.42
C ILE A 158 11.55 28.43 -25.59
N ASP A 159 11.19 27.75 -26.68
CA ASP A 159 10.69 28.36 -27.92
C ASP A 159 9.20 28.74 -27.92
N ASN A 160 8.42 28.31 -26.90
CA ASN A 160 6.99 28.62 -26.76
C ASN A 160 6.70 29.58 -25.59
N PRO A 161 6.86 30.92 -25.74
CA PRO A 161 6.51 31.89 -24.69
C PRO A 161 5.00 32.25 -24.64
N LYS A 162 4.14 31.62 -25.46
CA LYS A 162 2.71 31.96 -25.58
C LYS A 162 1.81 30.81 -25.13
N ASP A 163 1.89 30.45 -23.85
CA ASP A 163 0.73 30.00 -23.11
C ASP A 163 0.90 30.42 -21.66
N LYS A 164 -0.03 31.25 -21.16
CA LYS A 164 -0.05 31.66 -19.75
C LYS A 164 -0.20 30.39 -18.91
N PRO A 165 0.77 30.02 -18.06
CA PRO A 165 0.57 28.93 -17.14
C PRO A 165 -0.56 29.30 -16.17
N THR A 166 -1.46 28.35 -15.96
CA THR A 166 -2.54 28.42 -14.97
C THR A 166 -1.96 28.87 -13.62
N LYS A 167 -2.73 29.66 -12.86
CA LYS A 167 -2.34 30.44 -11.65
C LYS A 167 -1.63 29.67 -10.51
N SER A 168 -1.28 28.38 -10.66
CA SER A 168 -0.47 27.60 -9.72
C SER A 168 1.06 27.71 -9.92
N ILE A 169 1.55 28.20 -11.07
CA ILE A 169 3.01 28.28 -11.35
C ILE A 169 3.58 29.69 -11.06
N GLN A 170 2.76 30.75 -11.18
CA GLN A 170 3.23 32.13 -11.01
C GLN A 170 3.60 32.53 -9.56
N LYS A 171 3.32 31.69 -8.55
CA LYS A 171 3.80 31.93 -7.16
C LYS A 171 5.17 31.31 -6.86
N ARG A 172 5.72 30.45 -7.73
CA ARG A 172 7.05 29.83 -7.52
C ARG A 172 8.18 30.44 -8.35
N VAL A 173 7.89 31.13 -9.44
CA VAL A 173 8.94 31.69 -10.32
C VAL A 173 9.26 33.17 -10.00
N ARG A 174 8.33 33.91 -9.36
CA ARG A 174 8.56 35.33 -9.01
C ARG A 174 9.44 35.61 -7.79
N LYS A 175 10.04 34.59 -7.15
CA LYS A 175 11.07 34.80 -6.11
C LYS A 175 12.52 34.67 -6.62
N ASN A 176 12.73 34.31 -7.89
CA ASN A 176 14.07 34.01 -8.44
C ASN A 176 14.62 35.03 -9.46
N ILE A 177 13.97 36.18 -9.66
CA ILE A 177 14.45 37.17 -10.65
C ILE A 177 14.94 38.48 -10.01
N ASN A 178 14.67 38.74 -8.73
CA ASN A 178 15.18 39.95 -8.07
C ASN A 178 16.19 39.61 -6.96
N ALA A 179 17.30 38.99 -7.33
CA ALA A 179 18.51 38.91 -6.49
C ALA A 179 19.76 38.68 -7.36
N SER A 180 20.01 39.60 -8.29
CA SER A 180 21.35 39.77 -8.86
C SER A 180 21.63 41.26 -8.85
N ASN A 181 22.24 41.73 -7.75
CA ASN A 181 23.26 42.80 -7.72
C ASN A 181 23.61 43.10 -6.26
N SER A 182 24.59 42.36 -5.71
CA SER A 182 25.64 42.85 -4.79
C SER A 182 26.43 41.69 -4.18
N ASP A 183 27.74 41.87 -4.13
CA ASP A 183 28.81 40.86 -3.98
C ASP A 183 29.02 40.26 -2.58
N THR A 184 27.96 39.92 -1.85
CA THR A 184 28.10 39.34 -0.50
C THR A 184 27.21 38.11 -0.28
N ALA A 185 27.51 36.99 -0.95
CA ALA A 185 26.93 35.68 -0.62
C ALA A 185 27.69 34.48 -1.23
N LYS A 186 29.02 34.36 -1.03
CA LYS A 186 29.79 33.18 -1.48
C LYS A 186 29.73 31.96 -0.54
N ASN A 187 29.13 32.05 0.64
CA ASN A 187 29.15 30.95 1.62
C ASN A 187 27.82 30.22 1.85
N ASN A 188 26.76 30.53 1.10
CA ASN A 188 25.46 29.82 1.20
C ASN A 188 25.12 28.92 0.00
N ILE A 189 26.03 28.77 -0.96
CA ILE A 189 25.80 27.98 -2.19
C ILE A 189 26.05 26.47 -1.99
N LEU A 190 26.74 26.05 -0.93
CA LEU A 190 27.05 24.63 -0.73
C LEU A 190 25.97 23.79 -0.02
N ASN A 191 24.97 24.39 0.63
CA ASN A 191 23.97 23.66 1.43
C ASN A 191 22.53 23.68 0.86
N SER A 192 22.32 24.30 -0.30
CA SER A 192 21.02 24.34 -0.99
C SER A 192 20.92 23.42 -2.21
N GLN A 193 21.98 22.67 -2.54
CA GLN A 193 21.98 21.67 -3.62
C GLN A 193 21.62 20.23 -3.17
N GLU A 194 21.50 19.97 -1.86
CA GLU A 194 21.20 18.62 -1.34
C GLU A 194 19.71 18.35 -0.98
N LYS A 195 18.80 19.32 -1.18
CA LYS A 195 17.37 19.16 -0.80
C LYS A 195 16.35 19.25 -1.94
N THR A 196 16.80 19.46 -3.18
CA THR A 196 15.95 19.45 -4.38
C THR A 196 16.29 18.33 -5.35
N THR A 197 17.26 17.48 -5.02
CA THR A 197 17.73 16.35 -5.83
C THR A 197 17.07 15.01 -5.49
N GLU A 198 16.27 14.90 -4.42
CA GLU A 198 15.61 13.63 -4.03
C GLU A 198 14.18 13.42 -4.61
N GLU A 199 13.62 14.37 -5.37
CA GLU A 199 12.32 14.19 -6.05
C GLU A 199 12.40 14.07 -7.59
N ASN A 200 13.61 14.09 -8.18
CA ASN A 200 13.79 13.80 -9.62
C ASN A 200 14.00 12.29 -9.84
N ILE A 201 12.91 11.54 -9.68
CA ILE A 201 12.84 10.18 -10.24
C ILE A 201 13.05 10.31 -11.75
N SER A 202 14.06 9.62 -12.28
CA SER A 202 14.35 9.56 -13.72
C SER A 202 13.07 9.26 -14.50
N LYS A 203 12.48 10.28 -15.15
CA LYS A 203 11.29 10.09 -15.98
C LYS A 203 11.60 9.05 -17.05
N SER A 204 10.67 8.13 -17.28
CA SER A 204 10.82 7.14 -18.35
C SER A 204 10.89 7.85 -19.71
N VAL A 205 11.67 7.34 -20.66
CA VAL A 205 11.76 7.89 -22.03
C VAL A 205 10.36 8.05 -22.64
N ILE A 206 9.45 7.12 -22.36
CA ILE A 206 8.06 7.18 -22.83
C ILE A 206 7.31 8.38 -22.22
N GLU A 207 7.52 8.69 -20.94
CA GLU A 207 6.88 9.84 -20.29
C GLU A 207 7.36 11.16 -20.91
N ILE A 208 8.66 11.25 -21.23
CA ILE A 208 9.25 12.41 -21.90
C ILE A 208 8.65 12.56 -23.31
N LEU A 209 8.50 11.47 -24.07
CA LEU A 209 7.87 11.51 -25.40
C LEU A 209 6.41 11.98 -25.33
N TYR A 210 5.62 11.52 -24.36
CA TYR A 210 4.25 12.03 -24.17
C TYR A 210 4.21 13.51 -23.78
N GLU A 211 5.21 14.01 -23.06
CA GLU A 211 5.34 15.45 -22.77
C GLU A 211 5.66 16.23 -24.05
N ILE A 212 6.66 15.80 -24.82
CA ILE A 212 7.03 16.42 -26.11
C ILE A 212 5.83 16.50 -27.05
N HIS A 213 5.10 15.39 -27.22
CA HIS A 213 3.93 15.34 -28.10
C HIS A 213 2.83 16.34 -27.69
N LYS A 214 2.68 16.61 -26.39
CA LYS A 214 1.66 17.55 -25.87
C LYS A 214 2.08 19.00 -25.95
N THR A 215 3.37 19.30 -25.85
CA THR A 215 3.90 20.67 -25.78
C THR A 215 4.36 21.21 -27.12
N THR A 216 4.75 20.33 -28.05
CA THR A 216 5.25 20.75 -29.36
C THR A 216 4.12 21.30 -30.24
N GLN A 217 4.39 22.43 -30.89
CA GLN A 217 3.56 22.95 -31.97
C GLN A 217 4.07 22.51 -33.35
N ASP A 218 5.31 22.01 -33.42
CA ASP A 218 5.90 21.49 -34.64
C ASP A 218 5.28 20.15 -35.01
N THR A 219 4.58 20.13 -36.15
CA THR A 219 3.90 18.98 -36.72
C THR A 219 4.85 17.82 -37.02
N ILE A 220 6.07 18.09 -37.51
CA ILE A 220 7.05 17.05 -37.86
C ILE A 220 7.55 16.35 -36.60
N ILE A 221 7.91 17.14 -35.57
CA ILE A 221 8.30 16.61 -34.26
C ILE A 221 7.15 15.81 -33.65
N ARG A 222 5.92 16.31 -33.74
CA ARG A 222 4.73 15.62 -33.23
C ARG A 222 4.51 14.27 -33.93
N CYS A 223 4.57 14.23 -35.26
CA CYS A 223 4.41 13.00 -36.05
C CYS A 223 5.55 12.00 -35.79
N ALA A 224 6.80 12.46 -35.67
CA ALA A 224 7.94 11.62 -35.33
C ALA A 224 7.80 11.01 -33.91
N VAL A 225 7.36 11.79 -32.93
CA VAL A 225 7.07 11.27 -31.57
C VAL A 225 5.89 10.30 -31.58
N THR A 226 4.85 10.57 -32.36
CA THR A 226 3.73 9.63 -32.52
C THR A 226 4.19 8.29 -33.08
N TYR A 227 5.03 8.30 -34.12
CA TYR A 227 5.65 7.10 -34.67
C TYR A 227 6.43 6.31 -33.60
N LEU A 228 7.22 7.01 -32.77
CA LEU A 228 7.97 6.38 -31.68
C LEU A 228 7.07 5.77 -30.61
N ILE A 229 6.04 6.48 -30.15
CA ILE A 229 5.14 5.98 -29.11
C ILE A 229 4.33 4.79 -29.65
N LYS A 230 3.87 4.85 -30.90
CA LYS A 230 3.16 3.75 -31.59
C LYS A 230 3.99 2.47 -31.62
N ASN A 231 5.28 2.59 -31.96
CA ASN A 231 6.21 1.48 -32.16
C ASN A 231 7.06 1.12 -30.93
N TYR A 232 6.61 1.50 -29.72
CA TYR A 232 7.30 1.19 -28.46
C TYR A 232 8.77 1.64 -28.44
N THR A 233 9.04 2.86 -28.91
CA THR A 233 10.38 3.46 -29.02
C THR A 233 11.35 2.69 -29.93
N LYS A 234 10.82 1.95 -30.91
CA LYS A 234 11.60 1.29 -31.94
C LYS A 234 11.35 1.92 -33.29
N ILE A 235 12.40 1.97 -34.10
CA ILE A 235 12.33 2.34 -35.51
C ILE A 235 12.40 1.01 -36.27
N SER A 236 11.39 0.76 -37.12
CA SER A 236 11.34 -0.46 -37.94
C SER A 236 11.57 -0.09 -39.39
N ASP A 237 12.38 -0.88 -40.09
CA ASP A 237 12.59 -0.72 -41.53
C ASP A 237 11.47 -1.35 -42.36
N THR A 238 10.70 -2.26 -41.75
CA THR A 238 9.59 -2.97 -42.39
C THR A 238 8.37 -2.09 -42.61
N GLU A 239 7.59 -2.39 -43.63
CA GLU A 239 6.27 -1.78 -43.88
C GLU A 239 5.29 -2.07 -42.73
N GLU A 240 4.36 -1.13 -42.52
CA GLU A 240 3.35 -1.23 -41.46
C GLU A 240 2.29 -2.30 -41.78
N ASP A 241 2.02 -3.17 -40.83
CA ASP A 241 0.93 -4.14 -40.91
C ASP A 241 -0.41 -3.47 -40.54
N LEU A 242 -1.16 -3.07 -41.57
CA LEU A 242 -2.46 -2.41 -41.42
C LEU A 242 -3.51 -3.27 -40.69
N ASN A 243 -3.43 -4.61 -40.80
CA ASN A 243 -4.37 -5.49 -40.11
C ASN A 243 -4.09 -5.51 -38.60
N LYS A 244 -2.82 -5.61 -38.20
CA LYS A 244 -2.43 -5.49 -36.79
C LYS A 244 -2.78 -4.12 -36.20
N LEU A 245 -2.67 -3.04 -36.98
CA LEU A 245 -3.07 -1.71 -36.52
C LEU A 245 -4.58 -1.61 -36.31
N LYS A 246 -5.39 -2.15 -37.22
CA LYS A 246 -6.86 -2.23 -37.08
C LYS A 246 -7.28 -3.06 -35.86
N GLU A 247 -6.65 -4.21 -35.65
CA GLU A 247 -6.86 -5.03 -34.44
C GLU A 247 -6.53 -4.24 -33.17
N ARG A 248 -5.39 -3.55 -33.14
CA ARG A 248 -4.98 -2.72 -31.99
C ARG A 248 -5.93 -1.54 -31.75
N ARG A 249 -6.50 -0.91 -32.80
CA ARG A 249 -7.55 0.12 -32.68
C ARG A 249 -8.81 -0.47 -32.04
N ALA A 250 -9.31 -1.59 -32.57
CA ALA A 250 -10.48 -2.27 -32.04
C ALA A 250 -10.31 -2.71 -30.57
N GLU A 251 -9.13 -3.25 -30.21
CA GLU A 251 -8.80 -3.58 -28.82
C GLU A 251 -8.88 -2.36 -27.90
N LYS A 252 -8.32 -1.21 -28.34
CA LYS A 252 -8.33 0.03 -27.55
C LYS A 252 -9.74 0.59 -27.39
N GLU A 253 -10.57 0.54 -28.43
CA GLU A 253 -11.97 0.94 -28.36
C GLU A 253 -12.77 0.06 -27.38
N ILE A 254 -12.58 -1.27 -27.42
CA ILE A 254 -13.20 -2.20 -26.47
C ILE A 254 -12.76 -1.88 -25.04
N GLU A 255 -11.46 -1.58 -24.85
CA GLU A 255 -10.93 -1.19 -23.54
C GLU A 255 -11.52 0.13 -23.03
N ILE A 256 -11.71 1.13 -23.89
CA ILE A 256 -12.34 2.42 -23.56
C ILE A 256 -13.81 2.18 -23.19
N LYS A 257 -14.58 1.48 -24.04
CA LYS A 257 -15.99 1.12 -23.76
C LYS A 257 -16.13 0.37 -22.44
N ARG A 258 -15.18 -0.52 -22.13
CA ARG A 258 -15.15 -1.23 -20.84
C ARG A 258 -14.89 -0.29 -19.67
N LEU A 259 -13.99 0.68 -19.80
CA LEU A 259 -13.74 1.69 -18.77
C LEU A 259 -14.92 2.64 -18.59
N GLU A 260 -15.56 3.05 -19.68
CA GLU A 260 -16.79 3.84 -19.66
C GLU A 260 -17.89 3.12 -18.90
N LYS A 261 -18.15 1.86 -19.26
CA LYS A 261 -19.08 1.00 -18.54
C LYS A 261 -18.70 0.87 -17.07
N GLN A 262 -17.42 0.70 -16.72
CA GLN A 262 -16.97 0.65 -15.33
C GLN A 262 -17.13 1.97 -14.56
N ILE A 263 -17.12 3.11 -15.25
CA ILE A 263 -17.34 4.43 -14.66
C ILE A 263 -18.85 4.63 -14.45
N GLN A 264 -19.68 4.30 -15.43
CA GLN A 264 -21.14 4.33 -15.33
C GLN A 264 -21.65 3.35 -14.26
N ASP A 265 -21.14 2.12 -14.27
CA ASP A 265 -21.45 1.06 -13.29
C ASP A 265 -20.80 1.33 -11.93
N SER A 266 -19.98 2.38 -11.77
CA SER A 266 -19.39 2.71 -10.47
C SER A 266 -20.47 3.25 -9.53
N ARG A 267 -21.17 2.31 -8.89
CA ARG A 267 -22.23 2.61 -7.95
C ARG A 267 -21.71 3.55 -6.86
N LEU A 268 -22.53 4.53 -6.52
CA LEU A 268 -22.26 5.41 -5.39
C LEU A 268 -22.09 4.59 -4.11
N PRO A 269 -21.28 5.09 -3.17
CA PRO A 269 -21.14 4.45 -1.88
C PRO A 269 -22.49 4.25 -1.21
N ASN A 270 -22.82 2.98 -0.96
CA ASN A 270 -24.06 2.61 -0.29
C ASN A 270 -23.76 2.21 1.16
N GLY A 271 -24.62 2.66 2.07
CA GLY A 271 -24.55 2.27 3.47
C GLY A 271 -24.93 0.80 3.70
N ARG A 272 -24.64 0.28 4.91
CA ARG A 272 -25.06 -1.06 5.35
C ARG A 272 -26.57 -1.08 5.59
N ASP A 273 -27.22 -2.10 5.07
CA ASP A 273 -28.59 -2.43 5.44
C ASP A 273 -28.59 -3.41 6.62
N ILE A 274 -28.84 -2.87 7.83
CA ILE A 274 -28.94 -3.67 9.06
C ILE A 274 -30.36 -4.21 9.24
N THR A 275 -31.38 -3.46 8.80
CA THR A 275 -32.79 -3.84 8.96
C THR A 275 -33.23 -4.86 7.92
N GLY A 276 -32.48 -4.98 6.82
CA GLY A 276 -32.86 -5.83 5.68
C GLY A 276 -33.98 -5.20 4.84
N ALA A 277 -34.30 -3.92 5.05
CA ALA A 277 -35.39 -3.25 4.37
C ALA A 277 -35.18 -3.20 2.85
N ARG A 278 -33.94 -2.99 2.39
CA ARG A 278 -33.63 -2.96 0.95
C ARG A 278 -33.73 -4.35 0.35
N TYR A 279 -33.31 -5.37 1.09
CA TYR A 279 -33.51 -6.76 0.69
C TYR A 279 -35.00 -7.07 0.55
N LEU A 280 -35.81 -6.73 1.56
CA LEU A 280 -37.26 -6.99 1.56
C LEU A 280 -37.96 -6.23 0.44
N GLU A 281 -37.63 -4.95 0.23
CA GLU A 281 -38.19 -4.15 -0.85
C GLU A 281 -37.80 -4.69 -2.24
N ALA A 282 -36.54 -5.09 -2.43
CA ALA A 282 -36.09 -5.69 -3.69
C ALA A 282 -36.74 -7.06 -3.94
N PHE A 283 -36.92 -7.86 -2.88
CA PHE A 283 -37.59 -9.15 -2.96
C PHE A 283 -39.08 -8.99 -3.27
N ASP A 284 -39.75 -8.02 -2.64
CA ASP A 284 -41.14 -7.67 -2.92
C ASP A 284 -41.32 -7.20 -4.37
N LYS A 285 -40.43 -6.34 -4.87
CA LYS A 285 -40.41 -5.92 -6.28
C LYS A 285 -40.21 -7.10 -7.24
N LEU A 286 -39.33 -8.05 -6.92
CA LEU A 286 -39.12 -9.24 -7.74
C LEU A 286 -40.34 -10.16 -7.82
N ILE A 287 -41.18 -10.18 -6.77
CA ILE A 287 -42.40 -10.98 -6.73
C ILE A 287 -43.56 -10.26 -7.41
N ASN A 288 -43.73 -8.97 -7.11
CA ASN A 288 -44.95 -8.23 -7.42
C ASN A 288 -44.85 -7.30 -8.64
N GLN A 289 -43.65 -7.07 -9.19
CA GLN A 289 -43.44 -6.10 -10.27
C GLN A 289 -42.64 -6.69 -11.44
N VAL A 290 -42.98 -6.25 -12.65
CA VAL A 290 -42.19 -6.53 -13.85
C VAL A 290 -41.16 -5.41 -14.03
N PRO A 291 -39.85 -5.70 -14.08
CA PRO A 291 -38.82 -4.70 -14.26
C PRO A 291 -38.96 -4.03 -15.65
N LYS A 292 -38.77 -2.71 -15.72
CA LYS A 292 -38.90 -1.95 -16.96
C LYS A 292 -37.75 -2.22 -17.93
N ASN A 293 -36.57 -2.57 -17.40
CA ASN A 293 -35.39 -2.90 -18.19
C ASN A 293 -34.46 -3.91 -17.48
N ASN A 294 -33.47 -4.40 -18.21
CA ASN A 294 -32.49 -5.37 -17.68
C ASN A 294 -31.63 -4.79 -16.54
N GLU A 295 -31.42 -3.47 -16.50
CA GLU A 295 -30.63 -2.82 -15.45
C GLU A 295 -31.39 -2.79 -14.12
N GLU A 296 -32.68 -2.49 -14.15
CA GLU A 296 -33.57 -2.50 -13.00
C GLU A 296 -33.69 -3.91 -12.44
N PHE A 297 -33.89 -4.92 -13.29
CA PHE A 297 -33.87 -6.32 -12.88
C PHE A 297 -32.52 -6.71 -12.25
N ALA A 298 -31.40 -6.34 -12.88
CA ALA A 298 -30.07 -6.62 -12.34
C ALA A 298 -29.83 -5.92 -11.00
N ASN A 299 -30.41 -4.73 -10.79
CA ASN A 299 -30.35 -4.02 -9.51
C ASN A 299 -31.16 -4.74 -8.43
N TRP A 300 -32.39 -5.17 -8.73
CA TRP A 300 -33.21 -5.93 -7.78
C TRP A 300 -32.55 -7.25 -7.39
N ILE A 301 -32.04 -8.01 -8.37
CA ILE A 301 -31.29 -9.25 -8.12
C ILE A 301 -30.02 -8.97 -7.32
N ALA A 302 -29.29 -7.90 -7.62
CA ALA A 302 -28.09 -7.54 -6.87
C ALA A 302 -28.41 -7.16 -5.41
N ASP A 303 -29.53 -6.50 -5.16
CA ASP A 303 -29.96 -6.12 -3.81
C ASP A 303 -30.54 -7.31 -3.04
N ALA A 304 -31.31 -8.18 -3.67
CA ALA A 304 -31.79 -9.44 -3.09
C ALA A 304 -30.65 -10.44 -2.83
N SER A 305 -29.62 -10.49 -3.69
CA SER A 305 -28.46 -11.39 -3.52
C SER A 305 -27.45 -10.90 -2.49
N ARG A 306 -27.59 -9.67 -1.98
CA ARG A 306 -26.67 -9.13 -0.97
C ARG A 306 -26.92 -9.77 0.38
N LYS A 307 -25.85 -10.34 0.95
CA LYS A 307 -25.87 -10.80 2.34
C LYS A 307 -26.16 -9.62 3.26
N ILE A 308 -27.28 -9.70 4.00
CA ILE A 308 -27.68 -8.71 5.00
C ILE A 308 -26.54 -8.53 6.01
N SER A 309 -26.16 -7.28 6.26
CA SER A 309 -25.09 -6.97 7.20
C SER A 309 -25.69 -6.74 8.58
N ASN A 310 -25.81 -7.81 9.36
CA ASN A 310 -26.41 -7.77 10.71
C ASN A 310 -25.58 -6.98 11.76
N LEU A 311 -24.43 -6.41 11.38
CA LEU A 311 -23.52 -5.72 12.29
C LEU A 311 -23.45 -4.22 11.98
N PRO A 312 -23.52 -3.36 13.01
CA PRO A 312 -23.39 -1.92 12.84
C PRO A 312 -22.00 -1.49 12.38
N TYR A 313 -21.93 -0.26 11.87
CA TYR A 313 -20.63 0.36 11.58
C TYR A 313 -19.80 0.53 12.85
N PRO A 314 -18.47 0.42 12.73
CA PRO A 314 -17.58 0.61 13.86
C PRO A 314 -17.46 2.09 14.25
N ILE A 315 -17.13 2.35 15.52
CA ILE A 315 -16.85 3.70 16.02
C ILE A 315 -15.34 3.86 16.24
N ASP A 316 -14.77 4.96 15.74
CA ASP A 316 -13.36 5.30 15.85
C ASP A 316 -13.08 6.35 16.95
N TYR A 317 -12.24 5.94 17.89
CA TYR A 317 -11.72 6.72 18.99
C TYR A 317 -10.22 7.00 18.82
N LEU A 318 -9.76 8.13 19.31
CA LEU A 318 -8.34 8.43 19.51
C LEU A 318 -7.93 8.04 20.93
N TYR A 319 -6.63 8.01 21.18
CA TYR A 319 -6.08 7.72 22.52
C TYR A 319 -6.59 8.70 23.59
N SER A 320 -6.87 9.96 23.22
CA SER A 320 -7.37 11.00 24.12
C SER A 320 -8.83 10.81 24.52
N ASP A 321 -9.59 10.02 23.75
CA ASP A 321 -11.01 9.78 24.00
C ASP A 321 -11.25 8.58 24.94
N LEU A 322 -10.18 7.98 25.44
CA LEU A 322 -10.21 6.77 26.26
C LEU A 322 -9.62 7.08 27.62
N THR A 323 -10.25 6.56 28.66
CA THR A 323 -9.67 6.56 29.99
C THR A 323 -9.46 5.13 30.44
N TRP A 324 -8.22 4.84 30.82
CA TRP A 324 -7.79 3.51 31.25
C TRP A 324 -7.57 3.51 32.75
N TYR A 325 -8.05 2.48 33.43
CA TYR A 325 -7.80 2.30 34.85
C TYR A 325 -7.73 0.81 35.21
N LYS A 326 -7.20 0.52 36.40
CA LYS A 326 -7.05 -0.83 36.94
C LYS A 326 -7.89 -0.93 38.21
N ASN A 327 -8.69 -1.98 38.32
CA ASN A 327 -9.48 -2.22 39.54
C ASN A 327 -8.61 -2.90 40.62
N GLN A 328 -9.15 -3.04 41.84
CA GLN A 328 -8.49 -3.70 42.98
C GLN A 328 -8.01 -5.12 42.64
N ASP A 329 -8.79 -5.90 41.88
CA ASP A 329 -8.42 -7.24 41.38
C ASP A 329 -7.31 -7.25 40.32
N GLY A 330 -6.79 -6.08 39.95
CA GLY A 330 -5.79 -5.94 38.91
C GLY A 330 -6.29 -6.10 37.47
N LYS A 331 -7.61 -6.16 37.25
CA LYS A 331 -8.24 -6.16 35.93
C LYS A 331 -8.20 -4.77 35.30
N ILE A 332 -7.94 -4.70 33.99
CA ILE A 332 -7.88 -3.44 33.23
C ILE A 332 -9.27 -3.11 32.68
N PHE A 333 -9.70 -1.87 32.90
CA PHE A 333 -10.95 -1.33 32.40
C PHE A 333 -10.70 -0.10 31.53
N VAL A 334 -11.64 0.14 30.62
CA VAL A 334 -11.67 1.32 29.77
C VAL A 334 -13.08 1.88 29.71
N TYR A 335 -13.21 3.21 29.66
CA TYR A 335 -14.43 3.88 29.23
C TYR A 335 -14.14 4.85 28.09
N PHE A 336 -15.17 5.13 27.31
CA PHE A 336 -15.08 5.93 26.09
C PHE A 336 -15.71 7.30 26.32
N ASN A 337 -15.13 8.35 25.75
CA ASN A 337 -15.75 9.66 25.74
C ASN A 337 -17.09 9.62 24.98
N GLY A 338 -18.14 10.19 25.58
CA GLY A 338 -19.54 10.00 25.17
C GLY A 338 -20.25 8.85 25.89
N TRP A 339 -19.50 7.92 26.49
CA TRP A 339 -19.98 6.78 27.28
C TRP A 339 -19.24 6.66 28.61
N SER A 340 -18.97 7.79 29.26
CA SER A 340 -18.23 7.83 30.53
C SER A 340 -18.92 7.05 31.66
N LYS A 341 -20.24 6.85 31.56
CA LYS A 341 -21.03 6.05 32.50
C LYS A 341 -20.83 4.54 32.34
N TYR A 342 -20.27 4.09 31.22
CA TYR A 342 -20.13 2.69 30.89
C TYR A 342 -18.68 2.24 31.00
N HIS A 343 -18.47 1.23 31.85
CA HIS A 343 -17.16 0.66 32.13
C HIS A 343 -17.03 -0.69 31.44
N PHE A 344 -15.96 -0.87 30.67
CA PHE A 344 -15.71 -2.07 29.89
C PHE A 344 -14.44 -2.75 30.39
N GLN A 345 -14.57 -4.01 30.82
CA GLN A 345 -13.43 -4.84 31.16
C GLN A 345 -12.74 -5.31 29.89
N ILE A 346 -11.41 -5.18 29.85
CA ILE A 346 -10.58 -5.72 28.77
C ILE A 346 -10.41 -7.23 28.99
N CYS A 347 -10.97 -8.03 28.08
CA CYS A 347 -10.79 -9.47 28.03
C CYS A 347 -9.77 -9.82 26.94
N CYS A 348 -8.52 -10.05 27.34
CA CYS A 348 -7.42 -10.38 26.46
C CYS A 348 -6.63 -11.60 26.94
N ASN A 349 -5.96 -12.28 26.01
CA ASN A 349 -5.11 -13.42 26.33
C ASN A 349 -3.82 -12.96 27.01
N LYS A 350 -3.16 -13.85 27.78
CA LYS A 350 -1.87 -13.57 28.47
C LYS A 350 -0.81 -12.96 27.54
N ARG A 351 -0.77 -13.41 26.28
CA ARG A 351 0.15 -12.89 25.25
C ARG A 351 -0.12 -11.44 24.83
N GLN A 352 -1.30 -10.89 25.07
CA GLN A 352 -1.67 -9.53 24.68
C GLN A 352 -1.71 -8.55 25.87
N ARG A 353 -1.71 -9.08 27.10
CA ARG A 353 -1.86 -8.31 28.34
C ARG A 353 -0.85 -7.16 28.45
N HIS A 354 0.42 -7.42 28.14
CA HIS A 354 1.49 -6.42 28.20
C HIS A 354 1.22 -5.19 27.32
N PHE A 355 0.49 -5.33 26.20
CA PHE A 355 0.12 -4.18 25.37
C PHE A 355 -0.86 -3.24 26.09
N PHE A 356 -1.87 -3.81 26.77
CA PHE A 356 -2.85 -3.02 27.51
C PHE A 356 -2.27 -2.42 28.79
N GLU A 357 -1.35 -3.12 29.44
CA GLU A 357 -0.57 -2.57 30.56
C GLU A 357 0.24 -1.34 30.12
N ARG A 358 0.90 -1.41 28.95
CA ARG A 358 1.58 -0.23 28.40
C ARG A 358 0.63 0.92 28.07
N PHE A 359 -0.55 0.63 27.51
CA PHE A 359 -1.52 1.69 27.21
C PHE A 359 -2.01 2.38 28.48
N LEU A 360 -2.17 1.62 29.57
CA LEU A 360 -2.51 2.16 30.88
C LEU A 360 -1.38 3.01 31.45
N GLU A 361 -0.13 2.55 31.39
CA GLU A 361 1.05 3.29 31.84
C GLU A 361 1.19 4.62 31.10
N ASP A 362 1.10 4.59 29.76
CA ASP A 362 1.14 5.80 28.94
C ASP A 362 0.02 6.76 29.27
N HIS A 363 -1.19 6.26 29.49
CA HIS A 363 -2.34 7.08 29.84
C HIS A 363 -2.16 7.77 31.20
N LYS A 364 -1.65 7.05 32.20
CA LYS A 364 -1.36 7.61 33.54
C LYS A 364 -0.27 8.68 33.46
N ALA A 365 0.87 8.36 32.86
CA ALA A 365 1.97 9.31 32.70
C ALA A 365 1.50 10.57 31.93
N TRP A 366 0.70 10.39 30.88
CA TRP A 366 0.14 11.52 30.14
C TRP A 366 -0.81 12.37 31.00
N LYS A 367 -1.72 11.74 31.77
CA LYS A 367 -2.67 12.45 32.66
C LYS A 367 -1.98 13.18 33.82
N GLU A 368 -0.93 12.59 34.38
CA GLU A 368 -0.09 13.24 35.40
C GLU A 368 0.65 14.46 34.81
N SER A 369 1.19 14.31 33.60
CA SER A 369 1.87 15.41 32.89
C SER A 369 0.95 16.57 32.50
N GLU A 370 -0.37 16.35 32.40
CA GLU A 370 -1.32 17.44 32.15
C GLU A 370 -1.44 18.40 33.35
N LYS A 371 -1.20 17.89 34.57
CA LYS A 371 -1.28 18.66 35.82
C LYS A 371 0.09 19.20 36.29
N GLY A 372 1.19 18.60 35.83
CA GLY A 372 2.54 19.01 36.18
C GLY A 372 3.13 20.11 35.28
N GLU A 373 4.30 20.61 35.66
CA GLU A 373 5.08 21.59 34.88
C GLU A 373 5.63 20.97 33.57
N VAL A 374 6.02 19.70 33.64
CA VAL A 374 6.60 18.93 32.52
C VAL A 374 5.49 18.27 31.71
N LYS A 375 5.09 18.89 30.60
CA LYS A 375 4.02 18.39 29.72
C LYS A 375 4.56 17.38 28.71
N LEU A 376 3.94 16.19 28.63
CA LEU A 376 4.26 15.19 27.61
C LEU A 376 3.51 15.45 26.29
N SER A 377 4.16 15.12 25.18
CA SER A 377 3.51 15.16 23.87
C SER A 377 2.62 13.94 23.67
N GLY A 378 1.31 14.14 23.49
CA GLY A 378 0.37 13.06 23.12
C GLY A 378 0.75 12.36 21.80
N SER A 379 1.58 13.02 20.99
CA SER A 379 2.14 12.44 19.78
C SER A 379 3.16 11.30 20.05
N LEU A 380 3.66 11.15 21.27
CA LEU A 380 4.56 10.07 21.70
C LEU A 380 3.85 8.96 22.50
N VAL A 381 2.51 8.99 22.58
CA VAL A 381 1.68 7.92 23.14
C VAL A 381 1.66 6.72 22.19
N THR A 382 1.90 5.50 22.70
CA THR A 382 2.02 4.27 21.90
C THR A 382 0.71 3.97 21.16
N LEU A 383 -0.43 4.14 21.84
CA LEU A 383 -1.76 3.95 21.27
C LEU A 383 -2.10 5.08 20.30
N ARG A 384 -2.48 4.75 19.05
CA ARG A 384 -2.80 5.76 18.02
C ARG A 384 -4.29 5.95 17.83
N CYS A 385 -5.00 4.85 17.62
CA CYS A 385 -6.44 4.86 17.45
C CYS A 385 -7.04 3.55 17.93
N VAL A 386 -8.31 3.62 18.29
CA VAL A 386 -9.09 2.50 18.77
C VAL A 386 -10.38 2.45 18.00
N GLN A 387 -10.77 1.26 17.60
CA GLN A 387 -12.00 1.02 16.88
C GLN A 387 -12.86 0.06 17.70
N LEU A 388 -14.06 0.50 18.05
CA LEU A 388 -15.05 -0.33 18.70
C LEU A 388 -15.98 -0.92 17.66
N LEU A 389 -16.14 -2.24 17.68
CA LEU A 389 -16.99 -2.95 16.70
C LEU A 389 -17.55 -4.24 17.26
N TRP A 390 -18.67 -4.67 16.69
CA TRP A 390 -19.27 -5.98 16.98
C TRP A 390 -18.69 -7.05 16.06
N GLN A 391 -18.35 -8.20 16.63
CA GLN A 391 -17.95 -9.40 15.89
C GLN A 391 -19.11 -10.38 15.85
N GLN A 392 -19.35 -10.95 14.66
CA GLN A 392 -20.41 -11.92 14.45
C GLN A 392 -20.16 -13.17 15.30
N GLY A 393 -21.14 -13.52 16.14
CA GLY A 393 -21.14 -14.80 16.85
C GLY A 393 -21.93 -15.88 16.12
N GLU A 394 -21.79 -17.10 16.61
CA GLU A 394 -22.56 -18.26 16.17
C GLU A 394 -23.64 -18.55 17.21
N GLY A 395 -24.91 -18.58 16.79
CA GLY A 395 -26.04 -18.86 17.69
C GLY A 395 -27.34 -18.17 17.30
N LYS A 396 -28.42 -18.59 17.94
CA LYS A 396 -29.74 -17.94 17.89
C LYS A 396 -29.96 -17.21 19.22
N GLY A 397 -30.50 -16.00 19.18
CA GLY A 397 -30.77 -15.19 20.37
C GLY A 397 -30.70 -13.69 20.10
N GLU A 398 -30.75 -12.90 21.17
CA GLU A 398 -30.65 -11.45 21.07
C GLU A 398 -29.31 -11.01 20.47
N PRO A 399 -29.29 -9.99 19.58
CA PRO A 399 -28.08 -9.64 18.84
C PRO A 399 -26.87 -9.26 19.72
N TRP A 400 -27.08 -8.59 20.86
CA TRP A 400 -26.01 -8.21 21.80
C TRP A 400 -25.51 -9.37 22.67
N LYS A 401 -26.25 -10.48 22.75
CA LYS A 401 -25.83 -11.73 23.41
C LYS A 401 -25.05 -12.63 22.46
N VAL A 402 -25.51 -12.73 21.22
CA VAL A 402 -24.87 -13.56 20.19
C VAL A 402 -23.57 -12.93 19.72
N ASN A 403 -23.59 -11.64 19.39
CA ASN A 403 -22.42 -10.93 18.88
C ASN A 403 -21.52 -10.47 20.02
N LYS A 404 -20.20 -10.44 19.76
CA LYS A 404 -19.21 -10.05 20.77
C LYS A 404 -18.67 -8.65 20.52
N LEU A 405 -18.81 -7.76 21.50
CA LEU A 405 -18.19 -6.44 21.44
C LEU A 405 -16.67 -6.58 21.49
N SER A 406 -16.00 -5.97 20.52
CA SER A 406 -14.57 -6.13 20.31
C SER A 406 -13.87 -4.79 20.13
N LEU A 407 -12.69 -4.69 20.71
CA LEU A 407 -11.85 -3.51 20.67
C LEU A 407 -10.62 -3.79 19.81
N HIS A 408 -10.46 -2.99 18.75
CA HIS A 408 -9.31 -3.04 17.87
C HIS A 408 -8.41 -1.84 18.19
N CYS A 409 -7.25 -2.08 18.80
CA CYS A 409 -6.29 -1.04 19.17
C CYS A 409 -5.14 -1.03 18.17
N THR A 410 -4.94 0.10 17.49
CA THR A 410 -3.79 0.32 16.61
C THR A 410 -2.73 1.14 17.33
N TYR A 411 -1.50 0.64 17.33
CA TYR A 411 -0.38 1.23 18.04
C TYR A 411 0.86 1.34 17.15
N ASP A 412 1.76 2.26 17.50
CA ASP A 412 3.05 2.46 16.82
C ASP A 412 4.15 1.69 17.55
N THR A 413 4.69 0.67 16.91
CA THR A 413 5.71 -0.22 17.49
C THR A 413 7.02 0.50 17.82
N ARG A 414 7.35 1.61 17.13
CA ARG A 414 8.52 2.44 17.46
C ARG A 414 8.42 3.02 18.86
N LEU A 415 7.20 3.37 19.30
CA LEU A 415 6.94 3.94 20.62
C LEU A 415 6.88 2.87 21.73
N TRP A 416 7.45 1.70 21.48
CA TRP A 416 7.56 0.64 22.46
C TRP A 416 8.87 0.72 23.24
N THR A 417 9.94 1.22 22.60
CA THR A 417 11.29 1.27 23.15
C THR A 417 11.76 2.72 23.28
N ALA A 418 12.76 2.97 24.11
CA ALA A 418 13.33 4.30 24.30
C ALA A 418 13.91 4.83 22.97
N GLU A 419 14.67 3.99 22.28
CA GLU A 419 15.38 4.31 21.05
C GLU A 419 14.43 4.57 19.87
N GLY A 420 13.38 3.75 19.74
CA GLY A 420 12.34 3.97 18.73
C GLY A 420 11.49 5.22 19.02
N THR A 421 11.30 5.54 20.30
CA THR A 421 10.65 6.79 20.71
C THR A 421 11.49 8.00 20.34
N GLU A 422 12.81 7.93 20.55
CA GLU A 422 13.77 8.97 20.17
C GLU A 422 13.80 9.21 18.65
N GLU A 423 13.76 8.16 17.84
CA GLU A 423 13.66 8.28 16.38
C GLU A 423 12.36 9.00 15.96
N ALA A 424 11.21 8.55 16.50
CA ALA A 424 9.92 9.18 16.23
C ALA A 424 9.86 10.63 16.74
N ARG A 425 10.58 10.95 17.82
CA ARG A 425 10.71 12.28 18.39
C ARG A 425 11.52 13.19 17.46
N LYS A 426 12.70 12.76 17.01
CA LYS A 426 13.55 13.49 16.05
C LYS A 426 12.83 13.75 14.73
N GLU A 427 12.15 12.76 14.17
CA GLU A 427 11.35 12.90 12.93
C GLU A 427 10.31 14.02 13.08
N LYS A 428 9.63 14.08 14.24
CA LYS A 428 8.62 15.09 14.53
C LYS A 428 9.19 16.45 14.82
N ILE A 429 10.28 16.53 15.58
CA ILE A 429 11.00 17.79 15.82
C ILE A 429 11.40 18.40 14.47
N ASN A 430 12.07 17.63 13.62
CA ASN A 430 12.47 18.09 12.28
C ASN A 430 11.28 18.57 11.44
N LYS A 431 10.16 17.84 11.47
CA LYS A 431 8.95 18.23 10.74
C LYS A 431 8.34 19.52 11.27
N ILE A 432 8.21 19.67 12.58
CA ILE A 432 7.60 20.85 13.20
C ILE A 432 8.53 22.05 13.06
N GLN A 433 9.84 21.86 13.22
CA GLN A 433 10.83 22.91 13.07
C GLN A 433 10.84 23.49 11.65
N ARG A 434 10.80 22.63 10.61
CA ARG A 434 10.62 23.09 9.22
C ARG A 434 9.36 23.93 9.03
N GLN A 435 8.26 23.58 9.72
CA GLN A 435 7.00 24.35 9.64
C GLN A 435 7.09 25.68 10.41
N VAL A 436 7.88 25.73 11.48
CA VAL A 436 8.12 26.96 12.25
C VAL A 436 9.01 27.90 11.44
N GLU A 437 10.13 27.41 10.90
CA GLU A 437 11.04 28.17 10.03
C GLU A 437 10.30 28.78 8.83
N GLN A 438 9.52 27.98 8.11
CA GLN A 438 8.71 28.47 6.97
C GLN A 438 7.67 29.53 7.36
N ALA A 439 7.11 29.42 8.57
CA ALA A 439 6.13 30.39 9.05
C ALA A 439 6.83 31.67 9.53
N GLU A 440 8.02 31.58 10.12
CA GLU A 440 8.81 32.74 10.56
C GLU A 440 9.42 33.52 9.38
N GLU A 441 9.75 32.85 8.27
CA GLU A 441 10.17 33.49 7.01
C GLU A 441 9.03 34.26 6.30
N THR A 442 7.78 34.07 6.72
CA THR A 442 6.62 34.73 6.12
C THR A 442 6.30 36.00 6.91
N GLU A 443 6.67 37.19 6.39
CA GLU A 443 6.52 38.49 7.07
C GLU A 443 5.08 38.86 7.48
N ASN A 444 4.06 38.34 6.79
CA ASN A 444 2.65 38.59 7.09
C ASN A 444 1.88 37.28 7.32
N LEU A 445 1.81 36.86 8.59
CA LEU A 445 1.05 35.67 9.00
C LEU A 445 -0.40 36.02 9.33
N ASP A 446 -1.34 35.31 8.69
CA ASP A 446 -2.77 35.35 9.02
C ASP A 446 -3.03 34.86 10.47
N GLU A 447 -4.15 35.25 11.07
CA GLU A 447 -4.53 34.90 12.44
C GLU A 447 -4.56 33.37 12.65
N GLN A 448 -4.99 32.62 11.62
CA GLN A 448 -4.95 31.16 11.65
C GLN A 448 -3.51 30.62 11.63
N GLN A 449 -2.62 31.25 10.87
CA GLN A 449 -1.21 30.87 10.77
C GLN A 449 -0.47 31.20 12.06
N GLN A 450 -0.75 32.34 12.70
CA GLN A 450 -0.22 32.70 14.02
C GLN A 450 -0.68 31.71 15.11
N LYS A 451 -1.97 31.33 15.11
CA LYS A 451 -2.49 30.29 16.00
C LYS A 451 -1.78 28.96 15.77
N GLN A 452 -1.49 28.60 14.52
CA GLN A 452 -0.76 27.39 14.20
C GLN A 452 0.72 27.45 14.62
N LEU A 453 1.39 28.60 14.44
CA LEU A 453 2.76 28.84 14.89
C LEU A 453 2.88 28.66 16.42
N LYS A 454 1.98 29.29 17.19
CA LYS A 454 1.91 29.14 18.66
C LYS A 454 1.74 27.67 19.07
N LYS A 455 0.87 26.92 18.37
CA LYS A 455 0.69 25.47 18.60
C LYS A 455 1.95 24.66 18.28
N ASN A 456 2.65 24.99 17.20
CA ASN A 456 3.87 24.31 16.79
C ASN A 456 5.00 24.55 17.80
N LYS A 457 5.20 25.80 18.24
CA LYS A 457 6.16 26.14 19.31
C LYS A 457 5.85 25.40 20.62
N SER A 458 4.59 25.38 21.05
CA SER A 458 4.17 24.60 22.22
C SER A 458 4.35 23.09 22.04
N SER A 459 4.25 22.58 20.81
CA SER A 459 4.46 21.16 20.52
C SER A 459 5.94 20.77 20.58
N LEU A 460 6.84 21.66 20.15
CA LEU A 460 8.29 21.47 20.26
C LEU A 460 8.72 21.37 21.72
N SER A 461 8.26 22.27 22.60
CA SER A 461 8.61 22.20 24.02
C SER A 461 8.14 20.90 24.68
N ARG A 462 6.96 20.40 24.31
CA ARG A 462 6.45 19.09 24.80
C ARG A 462 7.19 17.88 24.25
N LEU A 463 7.84 18.00 23.10
CA LEU A 463 8.63 16.93 22.49
C LEU A 463 10.03 16.79 23.12
N ASN A 464 10.44 17.72 23.99
CA ASN A 464 11.66 17.54 24.78
C ASN A 464 11.48 16.51 25.90
N ASN A 465 10.23 16.24 26.30
CA ASN A 465 9.91 15.27 27.33
C ASN A 465 9.53 13.92 26.69
N SER A 466 10.06 12.82 27.22
CA SER A 466 9.78 11.47 26.72
C SER A 466 9.03 10.63 27.75
N PHE A 467 8.34 9.61 27.26
CA PHE A 467 7.74 8.59 28.13
C PHE A 467 8.85 7.66 28.63
N ASN A 468 8.70 7.14 29.86
CA ASN A 468 9.60 6.09 30.33
C ASN A 468 9.36 4.81 29.52
N ARG A 469 10.41 4.32 28.85
CA ARG A 469 10.34 3.17 27.94
C ARG A 469 11.46 2.18 28.25
N PRO A 470 11.23 0.88 28.03
CA PRO A 470 12.30 -0.11 28.10
C PRO A 470 13.36 0.21 27.04
N ILE A 471 14.62 0.06 27.43
CA ILE A 471 15.77 0.14 26.54
C ILE A 471 15.81 -1.13 25.72
N GLN A 472 15.88 -0.99 24.39
CA GLN A 472 16.11 -2.09 23.49
C GLN A 472 17.09 -1.61 22.41
N PRO A 473 18.36 -2.05 22.46
CA PRO A 473 19.38 -1.53 21.57
C PRO A 473 18.95 -1.70 20.11
N ILE A 474 19.09 -0.62 19.33
CA ILE A 474 18.86 -0.66 17.89
C ILE A 474 19.87 -1.65 17.33
N TYR A 475 19.38 -2.59 16.52
CA TYR A 475 20.24 -3.50 15.82
C TYR A 475 21.23 -2.73 14.94
N GLN A 476 22.52 -2.91 15.21
CA GLN A 476 23.61 -2.43 14.37
C GLN A 476 24.33 -3.65 13.84
N GLY A 477 24.21 -3.88 12.54
CA GLY A 477 24.94 -4.97 11.89
C GLY A 477 26.37 -4.56 11.59
N LEU A 478 27.28 -5.53 11.63
CA LEU A 478 28.64 -5.43 11.17
C LEU A 478 28.65 -5.29 9.65
N SER A 479 29.36 -4.28 9.13
CA SER A 479 29.40 -3.95 7.70
C SER A 479 29.98 -5.06 6.82
N ASN A 480 30.83 -5.92 7.41
CA ASN A 480 31.45 -7.05 6.73
C ASN A 480 30.59 -8.33 6.74
N MET A 481 29.52 -8.39 7.56
CA MET A 481 28.70 -9.59 7.67
C MET A 481 27.46 -9.48 6.78
N ILE A 482 27.33 -10.36 5.79
CA ILE A 482 26.22 -10.39 4.85
C ILE A 482 25.57 -11.76 4.84
N VAL A 483 24.23 -11.80 4.84
CA VAL A 483 23.47 -13.03 4.67
C VAL A 483 22.93 -13.14 3.25
N GLY A 484 23.36 -14.15 2.50
CA GLY A 484 22.79 -14.50 1.20
C GLY A 484 21.71 -15.56 1.33
N VAL A 485 20.60 -15.40 0.62
CA VAL A 485 19.52 -16.41 0.55
C VAL A 485 19.36 -16.87 -0.89
N SER A 486 19.64 -18.13 -1.19
CA SER A 486 19.34 -18.72 -2.51
C SER A 486 17.97 -19.39 -2.49
N PHE A 487 17.25 -19.37 -3.62
CA PHE A 487 15.98 -20.07 -3.77
C PHE A 487 16.09 -21.26 -4.72
N HIS A 488 15.41 -22.37 -4.39
CA HIS A 488 15.49 -23.60 -5.16
C HIS A 488 14.16 -24.35 -5.29
N PRO A 489 13.77 -24.84 -6.48
CA PRO A 489 12.51 -25.56 -6.69
C PRO A 489 12.29 -26.84 -5.85
N VAL A 490 13.32 -27.42 -5.24
CA VAL A 490 13.20 -28.66 -4.43
C VAL A 490 13.43 -28.38 -2.95
N GLU A 491 14.47 -27.61 -2.65
CA GLU A 491 14.91 -27.34 -1.28
C GLU A 491 14.31 -26.04 -0.72
N LEU A 492 13.56 -25.30 -1.54
CA LEU A 492 12.97 -23.97 -1.30
C LEU A 492 14.00 -22.86 -1.11
N ALA A 493 14.86 -22.95 -0.09
CA ALA A 493 15.82 -21.90 0.22
C ALA A 493 17.04 -22.41 1.00
N THR A 494 18.21 -21.82 0.75
CA THR A 494 19.42 -22.01 1.57
C THR A 494 19.97 -20.66 1.98
N VAL A 495 20.45 -20.57 3.21
CA VAL A 495 21.03 -19.34 3.77
C VAL A 495 22.53 -19.54 3.93
N ALA A 496 23.31 -18.54 3.52
CA ALA A 496 24.75 -18.47 3.73
C ALA A 496 25.09 -17.17 4.48
N VAL A 497 25.91 -17.27 5.52
CA VAL A 497 26.47 -16.11 6.24
C VAL A 497 27.92 -15.94 5.78
N VAL A 498 28.22 -14.80 5.16
CA VAL A 498 29.51 -14.52 4.53
C VAL A 498 30.16 -13.32 5.21
N ASP A 499 31.42 -13.48 5.57
CA ASP A 499 32.29 -12.36 5.91
C ASP A 499 32.95 -11.84 4.63
N THR A 500 32.61 -10.61 4.25
CA THR A 500 33.08 -10.01 3.01
C THR A 500 34.53 -9.59 3.04
N THR A 501 35.12 -9.38 4.23
CA THR A 501 36.54 -9.03 4.36
C THR A 501 37.44 -10.23 4.06
N THR A 502 37.07 -11.40 4.56
CA THR A 502 37.80 -12.65 4.33
C THR A 502 37.28 -13.42 3.10
N GLN A 503 36.14 -13.02 2.55
CA GLN A 503 35.35 -13.74 1.53
C GLN A 503 34.99 -15.18 1.93
N LYS A 504 35.08 -15.52 3.21
CA LYS A 504 34.80 -16.85 3.74
C LYS A 504 33.36 -16.96 4.21
N VAL A 505 32.79 -18.14 4.03
CA VAL A 505 31.47 -18.47 4.57
C VAL A 505 31.63 -18.96 6.01
N ILE A 506 30.93 -18.31 6.92
CA ILE A 506 30.94 -18.64 8.35
C ILE A 506 29.97 -19.80 8.62
N ALA A 507 28.79 -19.74 8.02
CA ALA A 507 27.75 -20.72 8.25
C ALA A 507 26.83 -20.91 7.04
N TYR A 508 26.41 -22.16 6.84
CA TYR A 508 25.28 -22.50 5.99
C TYR A 508 24.12 -22.97 6.85
N LYS A 509 22.90 -22.58 6.46
CA LYS A 509 21.67 -23.08 7.07
C LYS A 509 20.71 -23.53 5.98
N THR A 510 20.43 -24.82 5.98
CA THR A 510 19.38 -25.45 5.17
C THR A 510 18.02 -25.24 5.81
N ILE A 511 16.93 -25.50 5.06
CA ILE A 511 15.58 -25.41 5.62
C ILE A 511 15.35 -26.34 6.80
N ASN A 512 15.95 -27.53 6.78
CA ASN A 512 15.82 -28.49 7.87
C ASN A 512 16.37 -27.87 9.15
N GLU A 513 17.51 -27.19 9.08
CA GLU A 513 18.13 -26.51 10.21
C GLU A 513 17.40 -25.23 10.62
N LEU A 514 16.82 -24.49 9.65
CA LEU A 514 16.04 -23.28 9.95
C LEU A 514 14.73 -23.61 10.66
N LEU A 515 14.01 -24.62 10.19
CA LEU A 515 12.70 -24.98 10.75
C LEU A 515 12.81 -25.93 11.94
N ASP A 516 13.86 -26.75 12.00
CA ASP A 516 14.12 -27.72 13.05
C ASP A 516 12.85 -28.54 13.34
N ASN A 517 12.31 -28.49 14.56
CA ASN A 517 11.08 -29.15 14.99
C ASN A 517 9.85 -28.80 14.12
N ALA A 518 9.82 -27.64 13.48
CA ALA A 518 8.70 -27.20 12.62
C ALA A 518 8.77 -27.78 11.20
N PHE A 519 9.80 -28.54 10.83
CA PHE A 519 9.95 -29.11 9.48
C PHE A 519 8.78 -30.04 9.08
N HIS A 520 8.16 -30.70 10.05
CA HIS A 520 6.97 -31.54 9.82
C HIS A 520 5.80 -30.75 9.20
N LEU A 521 5.68 -29.44 9.46
CA LEU A 521 4.65 -28.57 8.88
C LEU A 521 4.87 -28.38 7.38
N LEU A 522 6.13 -28.23 6.96
CA LEU A 522 6.48 -28.13 5.54
C LEU A 522 6.16 -29.44 4.82
N SER A 523 6.52 -30.57 5.44
CA SER A 523 6.20 -31.90 4.91
C SER A 523 4.69 -32.14 4.78
N ARG A 524 3.91 -31.75 5.80
CA ARG A 524 2.44 -31.78 5.77
C ARG A 524 1.88 -30.94 4.63
N MET A 525 2.40 -29.73 4.43
CA MET A 525 1.97 -28.84 3.36
C MET A 525 2.27 -29.45 1.97
N ARG A 526 3.46 -30.02 1.75
CA ARG A 526 3.82 -30.71 0.50
C ARG A 526 2.86 -31.86 0.20
N ARG A 527 2.49 -32.67 1.22
CA ARG A 527 1.49 -33.75 1.08
C ARG A 527 0.11 -33.21 0.70
N GLN A 528 -0.34 -32.12 1.32
CA GLN A 528 -1.61 -31.46 0.98
C GLN A 528 -1.63 -30.96 -0.48
N GLN A 529 -0.55 -30.34 -0.96
CA GLN A 529 -0.47 -29.89 -2.35
C GLN A 529 -0.57 -31.05 -3.36
N ILE A 530 0.10 -32.17 -3.08
CA ILE A 530 0.01 -33.38 -3.93
C ILE A 530 -1.42 -33.92 -3.91
N HIS A 531 -2.04 -34.02 -2.74
CA HIS A 531 -3.42 -34.48 -2.60
C HIS A 531 -4.40 -33.59 -3.38
N PHE A 532 -4.34 -32.26 -3.20
CA PHE A 532 -5.20 -31.33 -3.92
C PHE A 532 -4.97 -31.33 -5.43
N ARG A 533 -3.73 -31.56 -5.90
CA ARG A 533 -3.46 -31.75 -7.34
C ARG A 533 -4.17 -32.99 -7.88
N LYS A 534 -4.11 -34.12 -7.15
CA LYS A 534 -4.81 -35.36 -7.55
C LYS A 534 -6.32 -35.16 -7.59
N GLU A 535 -6.89 -34.53 -6.58
CA GLU A 535 -8.34 -34.25 -6.51
C GLU A 535 -8.79 -33.27 -7.59
N ARG A 536 -8.04 -32.19 -7.86
CA ARG A 536 -8.32 -31.27 -8.99
C ARG A 536 -8.30 -32.00 -10.33
N LYS A 537 -7.33 -32.89 -10.55
CA LYS A 537 -7.26 -33.70 -11.78
C LYS A 537 -8.46 -34.64 -11.92
N LYS A 538 -8.94 -35.23 -10.82
CA LYS A 538 -10.16 -36.06 -10.82
C LYS A 538 -11.40 -35.22 -11.10
N ALA A 539 -11.52 -34.05 -10.48
CA ALA A 539 -12.64 -33.14 -10.68
C ALA A 539 -12.71 -32.61 -12.12
N GLN A 540 -11.56 -32.22 -12.70
CA GLN A 540 -11.46 -31.81 -14.11
C GLN A 540 -11.85 -32.94 -15.07
N LYS A 541 -11.45 -34.18 -14.79
CA LYS A 541 -11.87 -35.33 -15.61
C LYS A 541 -13.37 -35.62 -15.52
N LYS A 542 -14.05 -35.11 -14.49
CA LYS A 542 -15.47 -35.33 -14.22
C LYS A 542 -16.32 -34.06 -14.43
N ASP A 543 -15.74 -33.00 -15.00
CA ASP A 543 -16.34 -31.65 -15.09
C ASP A 543 -17.06 -31.18 -13.82
N SER A 544 -16.51 -31.53 -12.66
CA SER A 544 -17.10 -31.23 -11.36
C SER A 544 -16.46 -29.97 -10.72
N PRO A 545 -17.25 -29.12 -10.02
CA PRO A 545 -16.71 -27.95 -9.34
C PRO A 545 -15.72 -28.36 -8.22
N CYS A 546 -14.55 -27.72 -8.18
CA CYS A 546 -13.51 -28.02 -7.20
C CYS A 546 -13.27 -26.84 -6.24
N ASN A 547 -13.92 -26.86 -5.09
CA ASN A 547 -13.80 -25.82 -4.05
C ASN A 547 -12.63 -26.05 -3.05
N LEU A 548 -11.59 -26.78 -3.47
CA LEU A 548 -10.44 -27.08 -2.61
C LEU A 548 -9.51 -25.87 -2.47
N GLY A 549 -9.65 -25.16 -1.34
CA GLY A 549 -8.75 -24.09 -0.90
C GLY A 549 -7.51 -24.63 -0.20
N GLU A 550 -6.35 -24.03 -0.49
CA GLU A 550 -5.14 -24.30 0.30
C GLU A 550 -5.33 -23.75 1.72
N SER A 551 -5.03 -24.56 2.73
CA SER A 551 -5.04 -24.10 4.12
C SER A 551 -4.05 -22.94 4.31
N LYS A 552 -4.28 -22.06 5.29
CA LYS A 552 -3.35 -20.95 5.66
C LYS A 552 -1.96 -21.44 6.13
N LEU A 553 -1.70 -22.73 6.08
CA LEU A 553 -0.45 -23.37 6.48
C LEU A 553 0.74 -22.87 5.66
N GLY A 554 0.59 -22.65 4.35
CA GLY A 554 1.69 -22.13 3.51
C GLY A 554 2.18 -20.76 3.97
N GLU A 555 1.26 -19.83 4.21
CA GLU A 555 1.58 -18.51 4.76
C GLU A 555 2.20 -18.58 6.15
N TYR A 556 1.80 -19.55 6.97
CA TYR A 556 2.37 -19.74 8.29
C TYR A 556 3.82 -20.24 8.21
N VAL A 557 4.12 -21.20 7.33
CA VAL A 557 5.49 -21.69 7.10
C VAL A 557 6.38 -20.58 6.53
N ASP A 558 5.88 -19.75 5.61
CA ASP A 558 6.62 -18.58 5.12
C ASP A 558 7.01 -17.62 6.25
N LYS A 559 6.09 -17.36 7.19
CA LYS A 559 6.36 -16.51 8.35
C LYS A 559 7.38 -17.13 9.31
N LEU A 560 7.34 -18.45 9.48
CA LEU A 560 8.33 -19.17 10.30
C LEU A 560 9.71 -19.11 9.66
N LEU A 561 9.82 -19.39 8.35
CA LEU A 561 11.08 -19.28 7.61
C LEU A 561 11.63 -17.86 7.66
N ALA A 562 10.80 -16.86 7.38
CA ALA A 562 11.21 -15.45 7.46
C ALA A 562 11.72 -15.08 8.86
N LYS A 563 11.03 -15.54 9.92
CA LYS A 563 11.49 -15.34 11.30
C LYS A 563 12.87 -15.96 11.53
N ARG A 564 13.09 -17.19 11.08
CA ARG A 564 14.34 -17.93 11.28
C ARG A 564 15.50 -17.35 10.49
N ILE A 565 15.29 -16.98 9.22
CA ILE A 565 16.31 -16.31 8.38
C ILE A 565 16.76 -15.00 9.03
N VAL A 566 15.82 -14.21 9.55
CA VAL A 566 16.13 -12.96 10.23
C VAL A 566 16.79 -13.19 11.60
N GLU A 567 16.45 -14.27 12.31
CA GLU A 567 17.15 -14.67 13.53
C GLU A 567 18.61 -15.04 13.25
N VAL A 568 18.89 -15.78 12.18
CA VAL A 568 20.26 -16.06 11.72
C VAL A 568 21.00 -14.76 11.41
N ALA A 569 20.40 -13.85 10.64
CA ALA A 569 21.02 -12.55 10.37
C ALA A 569 21.35 -11.78 11.66
N LYS A 570 20.45 -11.84 12.65
CA LYS A 570 20.65 -11.19 13.95
C LYS A 570 21.76 -11.84 14.78
N GLU A 571 21.83 -13.17 14.80
CA GLU A 571 22.83 -13.95 15.55
C GLU A 571 24.25 -13.59 15.10
N TYR A 572 24.46 -13.48 13.78
CA TYR A 572 25.75 -13.12 13.19
C TYR A 572 25.94 -11.61 12.99
N GLN A 573 25.02 -10.78 13.53
CA GLN A 573 25.04 -9.33 13.40
C GLN A 573 25.23 -8.85 11.94
N ALA A 574 24.59 -9.51 10.97
CA ALA A 574 24.70 -9.13 9.56
C ALA A 574 24.05 -7.77 9.25
N ILE A 575 24.72 -6.92 8.45
CA ILE A 575 24.18 -5.62 8.03
C ILE A 575 22.98 -5.76 7.07
N CYS A 576 23.03 -6.75 6.17
CA CYS A 576 22.01 -6.96 5.17
C CYS A 576 21.68 -8.43 4.91
N ILE A 577 20.48 -8.64 4.38
CA ILE A 577 20.04 -9.90 3.79
C ILE A 577 19.87 -9.69 2.30
N VAL A 578 20.60 -10.45 1.49
CA VAL A 578 20.52 -10.41 0.03
C VAL A 578 19.56 -11.49 -0.46
N LEU A 579 18.55 -11.06 -1.22
CA LEU A 579 17.54 -11.93 -1.81
C LEU A 579 17.69 -11.95 -3.34
N PRO A 580 17.28 -13.03 -4.02
CA PRO A 580 17.44 -13.14 -5.46
C PRO A 580 16.35 -12.37 -6.20
N LYS A 581 16.66 -11.77 -7.36
CA LYS A 581 15.62 -11.16 -8.22
C LYS A 581 14.72 -12.25 -8.80
N LEU A 582 13.40 -12.05 -8.72
CA LEU A 582 12.43 -13.07 -9.17
C LEU A 582 12.26 -13.16 -10.69
N LYS A 583 12.79 -12.19 -11.46
CA LYS A 583 12.61 -12.11 -12.91
C LYS A 583 13.15 -13.35 -13.62
N ASP A 584 14.22 -13.95 -13.08
CA ASP A 584 14.96 -15.06 -13.70
C ASP A 584 14.65 -16.42 -13.02
N MET A 585 13.79 -16.45 -12.00
CA MET A 585 13.47 -17.68 -11.26
C MET A 585 12.78 -18.76 -12.12
N LYS A 586 12.04 -18.35 -13.16
CA LYS A 586 11.47 -19.30 -14.12
C LYS A 586 12.57 -19.95 -14.95
N GLU A 587 13.57 -19.18 -15.34
CA GLU A 587 14.71 -19.61 -16.15
C GLU A 587 15.68 -20.48 -15.34
N ILE A 588 15.94 -20.12 -14.08
CA ILE A 588 16.67 -20.95 -13.10
C ILE A 588 15.93 -22.29 -12.91
N ARG A 589 14.59 -22.26 -12.78
CA ARG A 589 13.80 -23.48 -12.66
C ARG A 589 13.89 -24.35 -13.93
N THR A 590 13.79 -23.77 -15.12
CA THR A 590 13.84 -24.54 -16.37
C THR A 590 15.22 -25.12 -16.62
N SER A 591 16.29 -24.35 -16.39
CA SER A 591 17.67 -24.79 -16.56
C SER A 591 18.05 -25.93 -15.61
N VAL A 592 17.72 -25.82 -14.31
CA VAL A 592 18.00 -26.90 -13.32
C VAL A 592 17.25 -28.19 -13.67
N ILE A 593 16.00 -28.09 -14.12
CA ILE A 593 15.21 -29.26 -14.49
C ILE A 593 15.73 -29.87 -15.80
N GLN A 594 16.15 -29.05 -16.75
CA GLN A 594 16.75 -29.48 -18.01
C GLN A 594 18.09 -30.18 -17.81
N ALA A 595 18.99 -29.62 -16.99
CA ALA A 595 20.29 -30.23 -16.66
C ALA A 595 20.12 -31.61 -15.99
N LYS A 596 19.13 -31.74 -15.08
CA LYS A 596 18.77 -33.04 -14.48
C LYS A 596 18.19 -34.02 -15.50
N ALA A 597 17.46 -33.52 -16.49
CA ALA A 597 16.92 -34.35 -17.56
C ALA A 597 18.04 -34.88 -18.46
N GLU A 598 18.99 -34.03 -18.82
CA GLU A 598 20.15 -34.36 -19.65
C GLU A 598 21.10 -35.33 -18.95
N THR A 599 21.36 -35.14 -17.65
CA THR A 599 22.16 -36.08 -16.85
C THR A 599 21.53 -37.47 -16.80
N LYS A 600 20.20 -37.56 -16.74
CA LYS A 600 19.47 -38.83 -16.69
C LYS A 600 19.26 -39.48 -18.05
N PHE A 601 19.09 -38.67 -19.09
CA PHE A 601 18.79 -39.10 -20.45
C PHE A 601 19.70 -38.34 -21.43
N PRO A 602 21.01 -38.65 -21.45
CA PRO A 602 21.95 -37.98 -22.33
C PRO A 602 21.56 -38.21 -23.80
N GLY A 603 21.55 -37.15 -24.61
CA GLY A 603 21.24 -37.20 -26.04
C GLY A 603 19.77 -37.46 -26.44
N ASN A 604 18.90 -37.92 -25.53
CA ASN A 604 17.50 -38.22 -25.86
C ASN A 604 16.55 -37.06 -25.53
N VAL A 605 16.36 -36.16 -26.50
CA VAL A 605 15.54 -34.94 -26.36
C VAL A 605 14.09 -35.22 -25.96
N ASN A 606 13.48 -36.32 -26.44
CA ASN A 606 12.08 -36.65 -26.14
C ASN A 606 11.92 -37.16 -24.70
N ALA A 607 12.84 -38.02 -24.24
CA ALA A 607 12.87 -38.47 -22.86
C ALA A 607 13.15 -37.31 -21.90
N GLN A 608 14.06 -36.39 -22.27
CA GLN A 608 14.31 -35.17 -21.50
C GLN A 608 13.06 -34.29 -21.38
N LYS A 609 12.33 -34.04 -22.49
CA LYS A 609 11.08 -33.26 -22.48
C LYS A 609 10.00 -33.89 -21.61
N LEU A 610 9.83 -35.21 -21.68
CA LEU A 610 8.89 -35.96 -20.84
C LEU A 610 9.27 -35.87 -19.36
N TYR A 611 10.56 -36.03 -19.05
CA TYR A 611 11.09 -35.88 -17.71
C TYR A 611 10.87 -34.47 -17.16
N VAL A 612 11.17 -33.42 -17.93
CA VAL A 612 10.95 -32.02 -17.54
C VAL A 612 9.47 -31.76 -17.24
N LYS A 613 8.57 -32.29 -18.08
CA LYS A 613 7.11 -32.16 -17.90
C LYS A 613 6.64 -32.86 -16.63
N GLU A 614 7.12 -34.07 -16.36
CA GLU A 614 6.76 -34.85 -15.18
C GLU A 614 7.37 -34.27 -13.90
N TYR A 615 8.63 -33.84 -13.95
CA TYR A 615 9.34 -33.20 -12.85
C TYR A 615 8.70 -31.86 -12.48
N ASN A 616 8.29 -31.06 -13.47
CA ASN A 616 7.52 -29.83 -13.22
C ASN A 616 6.17 -30.09 -12.54
N ARG A 617 5.57 -31.27 -12.72
CA ARG A 617 4.35 -31.69 -12.00
C ARG A 617 4.64 -32.14 -10.57
N GLN A 618 5.87 -32.56 -10.26
CA GLN A 618 6.30 -32.98 -8.92
C GLN A 618 6.82 -31.82 -8.07
N VAL A 619 7.46 -30.83 -8.68
CA VAL A 619 7.95 -29.60 -8.01
C VAL A 619 6.80 -28.85 -7.32
N HIS A 620 7.06 -28.32 -6.12
CA HIS A 620 6.08 -27.53 -5.38
C HIS A 620 5.75 -26.21 -6.10
N ASN A 621 4.53 -25.69 -5.94
CA ASN A 621 4.17 -24.36 -6.45
C ASN A 621 4.34 -23.33 -5.34
N TRP A 622 5.57 -23.16 -4.84
CA TRP A 622 5.86 -22.16 -3.83
C TRP A 622 5.83 -20.75 -4.42
N SER A 623 5.26 -19.80 -3.69
CA SER A 623 5.31 -18.38 -4.05
C SER A 623 6.53 -17.74 -3.41
N TYR A 624 7.65 -17.68 -4.14
CA TYR A 624 8.86 -16.99 -3.67
C TYR A 624 8.63 -15.50 -3.43
N ASN A 625 7.71 -14.87 -4.16
CA ASN A 625 7.32 -13.50 -3.88
C ASN A 625 6.72 -13.35 -2.46
N ARG A 626 5.84 -14.27 -2.07
CA ARG A 626 5.24 -14.27 -0.72
C ARG A 626 6.29 -14.50 0.38
N LEU A 627 7.27 -15.37 0.12
CA LEU A 627 8.39 -15.58 1.04
C LEU A 627 9.28 -14.33 1.15
N GLN A 628 9.66 -13.71 0.02
CA GLN A 628 10.43 -12.46 0.02
C GLN A 628 9.70 -11.34 0.76
N GLU A 629 8.40 -11.18 0.55
CA GLU A 629 7.58 -10.22 1.28
C GLU A 629 7.56 -10.50 2.78
N SER A 630 7.51 -11.77 3.18
CA SER A 630 7.56 -12.18 4.58
C SER A 630 8.92 -11.87 5.21
N ILE A 631 10.02 -12.16 4.51
CA ILE A 631 11.40 -11.83 4.94
C ILE A 631 11.55 -10.31 5.05
N LYS A 632 11.11 -9.55 4.03
CA LYS A 632 11.08 -8.08 4.05
C LYS A 632 10.36 -7.51 5.25
N SER A 633 9.14 -7.98 5.46
CA SER A 633 8.35 -7.51 6.60
C SER A 633 9.06 -7.78 7.92
N LYS A 634 9.73 -8.92 8.06
CA LYS A 634 10.38 -9.32 9.31
C LYS A 634 11.73 -8.64 9.53
N ALA A 635 12.53 -8.49 8.50
CA ALA A 635 13.81 -7.77 8.55
C ALA A 635 13.60 -6.28 8.86
N ALA A 636 12.55 -5.67 8.27
CA ALA A 636 12.18 -4.28 8.54
C ALA A 636 11.84 -4.03 10.02
N GLU A 637 11.31 -5.02 10.75
CA GLU A 637 11.06 -4.89 12.20
C GLU A 637 12.35 -4.71 13.00
N LEU A 638 13.46 -5.27 12.52
CA LEU A 638 14.77 -5.19 13.15
C LEU A 638 15.70 -4.21 12.42
N LYS A 639 15.19 -3.46 11.44
CA LYS A 639 15.97 -2.55 10.59
C LYS A 639 17.17 -3.20 9.89
N ILE A 640 17.08 -4.50 9.61
CA ILE A 640 18.06 -5.19 8.77
C ILE A 640 17.77 -4.82 7.32
N SER A 641 18.78 -4.32 6.61
CA SER A 641 18.65 -3.91 5.21
C SER A 641 18.45 -5.12 4.29
N ILE A 642 17.72 -4.92 3.19
CA ILE A 642 17.52 -5.98 2.18
C ILE A 642 17.99 -5.48 0.83
N GLU A 643 18.76 -6.33 0.17
CA GLU A 643 19.29 -6.10 -1.17
C GLU A 643 18.85 -7.20 -2.13
N PHE A 644 18.98 -6.91 -3.42
CA PHE A 644 18.54 -7.78 -4.49
C PHE A 644 19.68 -8.10 -5.46
N GLY A 645 20.11 -9.35 -5.45
CA GLY A 645 21.15 -9.86 -6.36
C GLY A 645 20.58 -10.75 -7.47
N ILE A 646 21.42 -11.04 -8.46
CA ILE A 646 21.14 -12.05 -9.49
C ILE A 646 21.67 -13.39 -8.96
N GLN A 647 20.83 -14.43 -8.96
CA GLN A 647 21.23 -15.77 -8.57
C GLN A 647 21.71 -16.54 -9.81
N LEU A 648 22.96 -16.98 -9.81
CA LEU A 648 23.55 -17.76 -10.89
C LEU A 648 23.00 -19.20 -10.89
N SER A 649 22.93 -19.83 -12.05
CA SER A 649 22.20 -21.10 -12.27
C SER A 649 23.08 -22.37 -12.26
N TYR A 650 24.41 -22.24 -12.25
CA TYR A 650 25.35 -23.34 -12.57
C TYR A 650 26.08 -23.99 -11.39
N ASP A 651 25.70 -23.70 -10.14
CA ASP A 651 26.44 -24.16 -8.94
C ASP A 651 25.58 -24.80 -7.84
N THR A 652 26.22 -25.30 -6.76
CA THR A 652 25.53 -25.78 -5.54
C THR A 652 24.72 -24.66 -4.87
N LEU A 653 23.64 -24.99 -4.16
CA LEU A 653 22.78 -23.98 -3.51
C LEU A 653 23.49 -23.14 -2.44
N GLN A 654 24.48 -23.75 -1.80
CA GLN A 654 25.37 -23.10 -0.86
C GLN A 654 26.28 -22.09 -1.57
N ALA A 655 26.89 -22.47 -2.69
CA ALA A 655 27.67 -21.54 -3.52
C ALA A 655 26.78 -20.41 -4.06
N GLN A 656 25.58 -20.71 -4.56
CA GLN A 656 24.63 -19.69 -5.04
C GLN A 656 24.26 -18.67 -3.94
N ALA A 657 24.06 -19.10 -2.70
CA ALA A 657 23.79 -18.20 -1.57
C ALA A 657 25.02 -17.35 -1.22
N ARG A 658 26.23 -17.93 -1.24
CA ARG A 658 27.50 -17.22 -1.02
C ARG A 658 27.72 -16.16 -2.10
N ASP A 659 27.63 -16.54 -3.36
CA ASP A 659 27.95 -15.68 -4.49
C ASP A 659 26.95 -14.53 -4.60
N LEU A 660 25.69 -14.76 -4.21
CA LEU A 660 24.69 -13.71 -4.08
C LEU A 660 25.09 -12.65 -3.03
N ALA A 661 25.61 -13.08 -1.87
CA ALA A 661 26.11 -12.18 -0.83
C ALA A 661 27.35 -11.40 -1.29
N LEU A 662 28.32 -12.07 -1.92
CA LEU A 662 29.55 -11.45 -2.43
C LEU A 662 29.25 -10.46 -3.57
N SER A 663 28.36 -10.81 -4.49
CA SER A 663 27.93 -9.94 -5.59
C SER A 663 27.33 -8.63 -5.07
N ALA A 664 26.47 -8.70 -4.05
CA ALA A 664 25.90 -7.51 -3.45
C ALA A 664 26.96 -6.60 -2.80
N TYR A 665 27.96 -7.20 -2.13
CA TYR A 665 29.08 -6.45 -1.57
C TYR A 665 29.93 -5.76 -2.65
N GLN A 666 30.27 -6.47 -3.73
CA GLN A 666 31.00 -5.90 -4.86
C GLN A 666 30.24 -4.74 -5.51
N CYS A 667 28.92 -4.87 -5.67
CA CYS A 667 28.09 -3.77 -6.16
C CYS A 667 28.18 -2.53 -5.26
N ARG A 668 28.26 -2.69 -3.93
CA ARG A 668 28.41 -1.56 -3.00
C ARG A 668 29.73 -0.82 -3.17
N ILE A 669 30.84 -1.57 -3.28
CA ILE A 669 32.17 -0.97 -3.48
C ILE A 669 32.17 -0.14 -4.78
N HIS A 670 31.67 -0.71 -5.88
CA HIS A 670 31.62 0.00 -7.16
C HIS A 670 30.67 1.21 -7.19
N THR A 671 29.71 1.32 -6.26
CA THR A 671 28.87 2.51 -6.11
C THR A 671 29.44 3.59 -5.20
N ILE A 672 30.48 3.30 -4.41
CA ILE A 672 31.14 4.29 -3.53
C ILE A 672 32.30 4.99 -4.26
N ASP A 673 32.91 4.33 -5.25
CA ASP A 673 33.96 4.89 -6.12
C ASP A 673 33.41 5.72 -7.31
N ARG A 674 32.12 6.03 -7.33
CA ARG A 674 31.44 6.91 -8.30
C ARG A 674 30.70 8.00 -7.55
#